data_AF-A0A821WXV3-F1
#
_entry.id   AF-A0A821WXV3-F1
#
_cell.length_a   1.000
_cell.length_b   1.000
_cell.length_c   1.000
_cell.angle_alpha   90.00
_cell.angle_beta   90.00
_cell.angle_gamma   90.00
#
_symmetry.space_group_name_H-M   'P 1'
#
loop_
_entity.id
_entity.type
_entity.pdbx_description
1 polymer ?
#
loop_
_entity_poly.entity_id
_entity_poly.type
_entity_poly.pdbx_seq_one_letter_code
_entity_poly.pdbx_strand_id
1 'polypeptide(L)'
;EGNILVIFEGLDEVPVHVDRSDLIKEINTLLERGIDYDVMHDKLTYSIYEQKEIHNTRDPTIGNRFIITSRIEGNYFEDIKFFIPRLTIKDMSNDALRLFCSSYMKCINEISVKTRRVGKESNIDQLYDEITQNKDIFHLAINPQLASGITAVYNQCEERLVTLYIDSPTNYLDKDFQLNTTMLWSILKQIAEYLHKESIDELITKLVGIFKYQAGLLNEFGHNSFRFIHRTFQEYLAAKNIIIRYGIEQSESMIYASIHNKINISNWRVPLSMTFGILSKSAEQSLLFSNIIRRLLKDEKASFNMKSSTLLVPFVIIESLNDMYFSSKDIEHELIRNLADMLLSDYANMSGFSRLKEHQELIQSYFLKLKRKYNNTMAEWFIKKINHEDDVAACANIVYQMKWYNRKFHEIFLKNLHNDSIIWNWPIDSILRFYSNEITDETILTQLKLKNAISKNPELIKFIVNSETWLLLITALYGGYKNYKTQSSISEYYEIAQFLELTSSERAPFTFYYQEIWDRDDAAYSMAVYLDTKVTKERWSKKPLFDTNDIYKESFFTNKILELLQEKKSTTELTEDLRKQINSQKLSKSEKVEIAGTANNFQYQVAVLCDKCISSSEPDQIIKSLLKISDTIQIYRSVRGYPWVTDIFTFKLNNDNDIPIALFNCLENINTKIAYLVDTVSETFLKNGCFKKNPELISLVVLLHFGVTSNDHDSFGIYRKLLPELVEKSDVKEFLLERIQSMCNPYYKSRALYQLAEFYDEKSYELLNESFILTKKYSKANFKVSNIGKNF
;
A
#
# COMPACT_ATOMS: atom_id res chain seq x y z
N GLU A 1 -44.69 14.93 -13.70
CA GLU A 1 -43.82 15.90 -14.39
C GLU A 1 -42.65 16.23 -13.49
N GLY A 2 -41.45 15.75 -13.80
CA GLY A 2 -40.24 16.04 -13.03
C GLY A 2 -39.66 17.38 -13.45
N ASN A 3 -40.01 18.46 -12.77
CA ASN A 3 -39.47 19.80 -13.06
C ASN A 3 -38.64 20.35 -11.89
N ILE A 4 -38.26 19.50 -10.94
CA ILE A 4 -37.55 19.95 -9.75
C ILE A 4 -36.05 19.86 -10.00
N LEU A 5 -35.36 21.00 -9.86
CA LEU A 5 -33.90 21.05 -9.71
C LEU A 5 -33.59 21.13 -8.22
N VAL A 6 -32.87 20.14 -7.69
CA VAL A 6 -32.38 20.12 -6.32
C VAL A 6 -30.89 20.43 -6.33
N ILE A 7 -30.47 21.40 -5.53
CA ILE A 7 -29.07 21.75 -5.35
C ILE A 7 -28.66 21.38 -3.92
N PHE A 8 -27.76 20.39 -3.80
CA PHE A 8 -27.11 20.04 -2.55
C PHE A 8 -25.82 20.86 -2.43
N GLU A 9 -25.81 21.81 -1.51
CA GLU A 9 -24.66 22.70 -1.29
C GLU A 9 -23.76 22.16 -0.17
N GLY A 10 -22.47 21.97 -0.46
CA GLY A 10 -21.44 21.72 0.57
C GLY A 10 -21.47 20.31 1.15
N LEU A 11 -21.38 19.27 0.31
CA LEU A 11 -21.38 17.87 0.74
C LEU A 11 -20.25 17.53 1.75
N ASP A 12 -19.14 18.27 1.72
CA ASP A 12 -18.03 18.12 2.66
C ASP A 12 -18.19 18.94 3.96
N GLU A 13 -19.22 19.78 4.04
CA GLU A 13 -19.51 20.67 5.17
C GLU A 13 -20.55 20.10 6.14
N VAL A 14 -20.88 18.81 5.99
CA VAL A 14 -21.83 18.10 6.85
C VAL A 14 -21.36 18.15 8.30
N PRO A 15 -22.20 18.62 9.25
CA PRO A 15 -21.85 18.75 10.65
C PRO A 15 -21.40 17.42 11.27
N VAL A 16 -20.47 17.48 12.24
CA VAL A 16 -19.90 16.29 12.90
C VAL A 16 -20.94 15.41 13.59
N HIS A 17 -22.09 15.98 13.98
CA HIS A 17 -23.17 15.23 14.63
C HIS A 17 -24.11 14.52 13.65
N VAL A 18 -23.98 14.79 12.35
CA VAL A 18 -24.70 14.07 11.31
C VAL A 18 -23.75 13.00 10.78
N ASP A 19 -24.15 11.74 10.89
CA ASP A 19 -23.38 10.67 10.28
C ASP A 19 -23.39 10.89 8.76
N ARG A 20 -22.19 11.09 8.21
CA ARG A 20 -22.01 11.36 6.79
C ARG A 20 -22.45 10.17 5.95
N SER A 21 -22.30 8.95 6.47
CA SER A 21 -22.74 7.73 5.78
C SER A 21 -24.27 7.69 5.66
N ASP A 22 -25.00 8.13 6.69
CA ASP A 22 -26.46 8.25 6.65
C ASP A 22 -26.91 9.32 5.65
N LEU A 23 -26.23 10.48 5.59
CA LEU A 23 -26.56 11.48 4.58
C LEU A 23 -26.34 10.98 3.16
N ILE A 24 -25.22 10.31 2.90
CA ILE A 24 -24.93 9.75 1.58
C ILE A 24 -25.93 8.64 1.23
N LYS A 25 -26.31 7.80 2.20
CA LYS A 25 -27.38 6.80 2.03
C LYS A 25 -28.70 7.45 1.64
N GLU A 26 -29.02 8.60 2.20
CA GLU A 26 -30.26 9.32 1.89
C GLU A 26 -30.22 10.04 0.55
N ILE A 27 -29.06 10.60 0.18
CA ILE A 27 -28.82 11.12 -1.16
C ILE A 27 -28.95 9.98 -2.18
N ASN A 28 -28.32 8.83 -1.94
CA ASN A 28 -28.43 7.66 -2.80
C ASN A 28 -29.89 7.18 -2.91
N THR A 29 -30.62 7.09 -1.80
CA THR A 29 -32.05 6.71 -1.79
C THR A 29 -32.89 7.70 -2.61
N LEU A 30 -32.56 8.99 -2.55
CA LEU A 30 -33.27 10.04 -3.28
C LEU A 30 -32.95 10.00 -4.78
N LEU A 31 -31.70 9.70 -5.15
CA LEU A 31 -31.27 9.48 -6.53
C LEU A 31 -31.88 8.19 -7.11
N GLU A 32 -31.87 7.08 -6.35
CA GLU A 32 -32.52 5.79 -6.68
C GLU A 32 -34.00 6.03 -7.03
N ARG A 33 -34.75 6.70 -6.15
CA ARG A 33 -36.18 7.04 -6.37
C ARG A 33 -36.43 7.94 -7.58
N GLY A 34 -35.51 8.87 -7.86
CA GLY A 34 -35.62 9.75 -9.03
C GLY A 34 -35.47 8.98 -10.34
N ILE A 35 -34.56 8.01 -10.38
CA ILE A 35 -34.26 7.19 -11.56
C ILE A 35 -35.35 6.13 -11.78
N ASP A 36 -35.83 5.47 -10.73
CA ASP A 36 -36.92 4.49 -10.81
C ASP A 36 -38.19 5.08 -11.43
N TYR A 37 -38.48 6.36 -11.16
CA TYR A 37 -39.60 7.07 -11.77
C TYR A 37 -39.43 7.23 -13.29
N ASP A 38 -38.23 7.57 -13.77
CA ASP A 38 -37.96 7.77 -15.20
C ASP A 38 -37.90 6.45 -15.98
N VAL A 39 -37.44 5.36 -15.33
CA VAL A 39 -37.45 3.99 -15.87
C VAL A 39 -38.89 3.46 -15.97
N MET A 40 -39.72 3.65 -14.94
CA MET A 40 -41.12 3.17 -14.94
C MET A 40 -42.00 3.83 -16.02
N HIS A 41 -41.60 4.96 -16.59
CA HIS A 41 -42.38 5.69 -17.59
C HIS A 41 -41.80 5.57 -19.02
N ASP A 42 -40.90 4.61 -19.29
CA ASP A 42 -40.23 4.41 -20.58
C ASP A 42 -39.52 5.67 -21.12
N LYS A 43 -39.16 6.61 -20.23
CA LYS A 43 -38.52 7.88 -20.61
C LYS A 43 -37.00 7.78 -20.73
N LEU A 44 -36.42 6.71 -20.19
CA LEU A 44 -35.03 6.35 -20.37
C LEU A 44 -34.94 5.21 -21.40
N THR A 45 -34.78 5.56 -22.69
CA THR A 45 -34.32 4.59 -23.68
C THR A 45 -32.83 4.31 -23.46
N TYR A 46 -32.57 3.27 -22.66
CA TYR A 46 -31.30 2.56 -22.48
C TYR A 46 -30.11 3.24 -21.76
N SER A 47 -29.63 2.48 -20.77
CA SER A 47 -28.26 2.31 -20.30
C SER A 47 -27.57 3.52 -19.65
N ILE A 48 -27.72 3.61 -18.34
CA ILE A 48 -26.88 4.40 -17.41
C ILE A 48 -25.39 3.94 -17.45
N TYR A 49 -25.09 2.85 -18.16
CA TYR A 49 -23.80 2.14 -18.14
C TYR A 49 -22.92 2.32 -19.40
N GLU A 50 -23.48 2.82 -20.50
CA GLU A 50 -22.70 3.22 -21.67
C GLU A 50 -22.28 4.67 -21.48
N GLN A 51 -20.99 4.90 -21.30
CA GLN A 51 -20.33 6.22 -21.25
C GLN A 51 -20.45 6.98 -22.59
N LYS A 52 -21.66 7.22 -23.08
CA LYS A 52 -21.93 8.16 -24.17
C LYS A 52 -22.37 9.47 -23.53
N GLU A 53 -21.76 10.57 -23.98
CA GLU A 53 -22.19 11.93 -23.62
C GLU A 53 -23.71 12.01 -23.73
N ILE A 54 -24.40 12.26 -22.61
CA ILE A 54 -25.81 12.62 -22.64
C ILE A 54 -25.83 14.00 -23.31
N HIS A 55 -26.06 14.00 -24.63
CA HIS A 55 -26.31 15.24 -25.36
C HIS A 55 -27.45 15.97 -24.67
N ASN A 56 -27.26 17.27 -24.43
CA ASN A 56 -28.24 18.20 -23.87
C ASN A 56 -29.66 17.93 -24.42
N THR A 57 -30.43 17.11 -23.72
CA THR A 57 -31.79 16.77 -24.11
C THR A 57 -32.66 17.94 -23.63
N ARG A 58 -33.19 18.71 -24.58
CA ARG A 58 -34.20 19.74 -24.32
C ARG A 58 -35.57 19.14 -23.98
N ASP A 59 -35.60 17.88 -23.53
CA ASP A 59 -36.82 17.15 -23.28
C ASP A 59 -37.42 17.59 -21.93
N PRO A 60 -38.57 18.27 -21.91
CA PRO A 60 -39.22 18.74 -20.69
C PRO A 60 -39.81 17.60 -19.85
N THR A 61 -39.65 16.34 -20.26
CA THR A 61 -40.22 15.17 -19.58
C THR A 61 -39.23 14.40 -18.70
N ILE A 62 -37.94 14.74 -18.74
CA ILE A 62 -36.87 14.19 -17.89
C ILE A 62 -37.19 14.46 -16.42
N GLY A 63 -36.91 13.51 -15.54
CA GLY A 63 -37.21 13.59 -14.11
C GLY A 63 -36.49 14.71 -13.36
N ASN A 64 -36.52 14.61 -12.03
CA ASN A 64 -35.86 15.61 -11.18
C ASN A 64 -34.35 15.66 -11.46
N ARG A 65 -33.79 16.87 -11.42
CA ARG A 65 -32.36 17.14 -11.69
C ARG A 65 -31.64 17.48 -10.40
N PHE A 66 -30.38 17.08 -10.30
CA PHE A 66 -29.56 17.26 -9.10
C PHE A 66 -28.26 17.99 -9.45
N ILE A 67 -27.89 18.97 -8.64
CA ILE A 67 -26.54 19.56 -8.62
C ILE A 67 -26.00 19.33 -7.22
N ILE A 68 -24.84 18.70 -7.11
CA ILE A 68 -24.15 18.49 -5.84
C ILE A 68 -22.87 19.30 -5.89
N THR A 69 -22.67 20.18 -4.91
CA THR A 69 -21.41 20.92 -4.75
C THR A 69 -20.60 20.34 -3.61
N SER A 70 -19.30 20.25 -3.82
CA SER A 70 -18.33 19.83 -2.81
C SER A 70 -17.00 20.51 -3.07
N ARG A 71 -16.14 20.56 -2.07
CA ARG A 71 -14.69 20.77 -2.29
C ARG A 71 -14.10 19.61 -3.10
N ILE A 72 -12.92 19.84 -3.69
CA ILE A 72 -12.15 18.79 -4.38
C ILE A 72 -11.87 17.62 -3.44
N GLU A 73 -11.58 17.89 -2.18
CA GLU A 73 -11.35 16.88 -1.13
C GLU A 73 -12.61 16.08 -0.80
N GLY A 74 -13.78 16.73 -0.87
CA GLY A 74 -15.08 16.07 -0.79
C GLY A 74 -15.52 15.41 -2.10
N ASN A 75 -14.77 15.53 -3.19
CA ASN A 75 -15.14 14.89 -4.46
C ASN A 75 -14.71 13.41 -4.49
N TYR A 76 -14.02 12.94 -3.44
CA TYR A 76 -13.62 11.55 -3.24
C TYR A 76 -14.64 10.76 -2.41
N PHE A 77 -15.89 11.22 -2.29
CA PHE A 77 -16.95 10.38 -1.73
C PHE A 77 -17.28 9.28 -2.75
N GLU A 78 -16.57 8.16 -2.62
CA GLU A 78 -16.74 6.93 -3.42
C GLU A 78 -18.11 6.27 -3.19
N ASP A 79 -18.82 6.67 -2.14
CA ASP A 79 -20.09 6.10 -1.69
C ASP A 79 -21.33 6.54 -2.49
N ILE A 80 -21.24 7.50 -3.43
CA ILE A 80 -22.38 7.83 -4.30
C ILE A 80 -22.52 6.75 -5.38
N LYS A 81 -23.64 6.02 -5.34
CA LYS A 81 -23.87 4.83 -6.17
C LYS A 81 -24.12 5.12 -7.66
N PHE A 82 -24.12 6.37 -8.08
CA PHE A 82 -24.48 6.80 -9.42
C PHE A 82 -23.32 7.47 -10.15
N PHE A 83 -23.26 7.26 -11.46
CA PHE A 83 -22.38 8.06 -12.31
C PHE A 83 -22.92 9.50 -12.39
N ILE A 84 -22.32 10.39 -11.63
CA ILE A 84 -22.59 11.83 -11.69
C ILE A 84 -21.47 12.49 -12.47
N PRO A 85 -21.74 13.15 -13.63
CA PRO A 85 -20.75 13.92 -14.34
C PRO A 85 -20.07 14.93 -13.41
N ARG A 86 -18.75 14.79 -13.25
CA ARG A 86 -17.97 15.64 -12.36
C ARG A 86 -17.51 16.89 -13.12
N LEU A 87 -17.97 18.04 -12.65
CA LEU A 87 -17.57 19.34 -13.18
C LEU A 87 -16.67 20.04 -12.17
N THR A 88 -15.45 20.37 -12.58
CA THR A 88 -14.53 21.16 -11.76
C THR A 88 -14.62 22.62 -12.17
N ILE A 89 -14.95 23.49 -11.22
CA ILE A 89 -14.87 24.93 -11.41
C ILE A 89 -13.39 25.31 -11.54
N LYS A 90 -13.01 25.88 -12.69
CA LYS A 90 -11.66 26.37 -12.93
C LYS A 90 -11.48 27.76 -12.32
N ASP A 91 -10.21 28.12 -12.13
CA ASP A 91 -9.82 29.49 -11.80
C ASP A 91 -10.45 30.51 -12.76
N MET A 92 -10.74 31.71 -12.26
CA MET A 92 -11.24 32.81 -13.09
C MET A 92 -10.23 33.10 -14.21
N SER A 93 -10.75 33.23 -15.43
CA SER A 93 -9.96 33.79 -16.52
C SER A 93 -9.62 35.26 -16.24
N ASN A 94 -8.63 35.78 -16.95
CA ASN A 94 -8.30 37.22 -16.90
C ASN A 94 -9.52 38.10 -17.17
N ASP A 95 -10.35 37.72 -18.15
CA ASP A 95 -11.57 38.45 -18.49
C ASP A 95 -12.61 38.39 -17.37
N ALA A 96 -12.76 37.22 -16.72
CA ALA A 96 -13.67 37.07 -15.57
C ALA A 96 -13.19 37.87 -14.36
N LEU A 97 -11.88 37.88 -14.09
CA LEU A 97 -11.29 38.70 -13.02
C LEU A 97 -11.44 40.20 -13.31
N ARG A 98 -11.21 40.64 -14.56
CA ARG A 98 -11.43 42.04 -14.95
C ARG A 98 -12.91 42.43 -14.81
N LEU A 99 -13.83 41.56 -15.22
CA LEU A 99 -15.26 41.77 -15.06
C LEU A 99 -15.66 41.83 -13.57
N PHE A 100 -15.08 40.98 -12.73
CA PHE A 100 -15.28 41.00 -11.29
C PHE A 100 -14.82 42.34 -10.68
N CYS A 101 -13.57 42.74 -10.93
CA CYS A 101 -13.00 43.98 -10.41
C CYS A 101 -13.80 45.20 -10.88
N SER A 102 -14.13 45.27 -12.17
CA SER A 102 -14.89 46.39 -12.73
C SER A 102 -16.31 46.48 -12.15
N SER A 103 -17.00 45.34 -12.00
CA SER A 103 -18.33 45.29 -11.39
C SER A 103 -18.31 45.72 -9.92
N TYR A 104 -17.29 45.27 -9.17
CA TYR A 104 -17.09 45.65 -7.77
C TYR A 104 -16.83 47.15 -7.62
N MET A 105 -15.87 47.70 -8.37
CA MET A 105 -15.54 49.14 -8.32
C MET A 105 -16.74 50.01 -8.70
N LYS A 106 -17.53 49.58 -9.69
CA LYS A 106 -18.78 50.26 -10.04
C LYS A 106 -19.76 50.30 -8.87
N CYS A 107 -19.98 49.18 -8.17
CA CYS A 107 -20.86 49.13 -7.01
C CYS A 107 -20.37 50.04 -5.87
N ILE A 108 -19.07 50.05 -5.58
CA ILE A 108 -18.47 50.93 -4.58
C ILE A 108 -18.68 52.40 -4.94
N ASN A 109 -18.48 52.78 -6.20
CA ASN A 109 -18.73 54.14 -6.68
C ASN A 109 -20.21 54.54 -6.55
N GLU A 110 -21.15 53.63 -6.82
CA GLU A 110 -22.58 53.90 -6.64
C GLU A 110 -22.94 54.13 -5.15
N ILE A 111 -22.29 53.40 -4.23
CA ILE A 111 -22.49 53.57 -2.78
C ILE A 111 -21.83 54.87 -2.29
N SER A 112 -20.64 55.23 -2.79
CA SER A 112 -19.93 56.45 -2.38
C SER A 112 -20.69 57.72 -2.79
N VAL A 113 -21.25 57.74 -4.00
CA VAL A 113 -22.11 58.83 -4.51
C VAL A 113 -23.35 59.00 -3.61
N LYS A 114 -23.99 57.90 -3.22
CA LYS A 114 -25.18 57.94 -2.33
C LYS A 114 -24.84 58.42 -0.92
N THR A 115 -23.64 58.14 -0.42
CA THR A 115 -23.22 58.47 0.96
C THR A 115 -22.56 59.84 1.09
N ARG A 116 -22.49 60.66 0.02
CA ARG A 116 -21.81 61.97 -0.03
C ARG A 116 -20.37 61.94 0.48
N ARG A 117 -19.71 60.78 0.45
CA ARG A 117 -18.26 60.73 0.69
C ARG A 117 -17.59 61.29 -0.55
N VAL A 118 -16.90 62.42 -0.40
CA VAL A 118 -16.05 63.01 -1.45
C VAL A 118 -14.86 62.07 -1.65
N GLY A 119 -15.04 61.04 -2.46
CA GLY A 119 -14.04 60.01 -2.74
C GLY A 119 -13.58 60.10 -4.20
N LYS A 120 -12.27 59.98 -4.41
CA LYS A 120 -11.59 59.86 -5.72
C LYS A 120 -12.43 59.04 -6.71
N GLU A 121 -12.62 59.57 -7.92
CA GLU A 121 -13.03 58.75 -9.07
C GLU A 121 -11.93 57.72 -9.33
N SER A 122 -12.05 56.54 -8.71
CA SER A 122 -11.14 55.42 -8.98
C SER A 122 -11.47 54.89 -10.37
N ASN A 123 -10.46 54.82 -11.25
CA ASN A 123 -10.62 54.19 -12.55
C ASN A 123 -11.04 52.72 -12.34
N ILE A 124 -12.12 52.32 -13.00
CA ILE A 124 -12.75 51.00 -12.88
C ILE A 124 -11.75 49.87 -13.18
N ASP A 125 -10.77 50.13 -14.05
CA ASP A 125 -9.72 49.16 -14.40
C ASP A 125 -8.50 49.18 -13.46
N GLN A 126 -8.36 50.20 -12.59
CA GLN A 126 -7.16 50.38 -11.76
C GLN A 126 -6.90 49.19 -10.81
N LEU A 127 -7.95 48.69 -10.16
CA LEU A 127 -7.85 47.53 -9.27
C LEU A 127 -7.38 46.27 -10.02
N TYR A 128 -7.88 46.05 -11.24
CA TYR A 128 -7.46 44.93 -12.07
C TYR A 128 -5.99 45.07 -12.49
N ASP A 129 -5.58 46.26 -12.93
CA ASP A 129 -4.20 46.55 -13.32
C ASP A 129 -3.23 46.36 -12.13
N GLU A 130 -3.61 46.83 -10.95
CA GLU A 130 -2.80 46.66 -9.73
C GLU A 130 -2.71 45.19 -9.28
N ILE A 131 -3.81 44.42 -9.38
CA ILE A 131 -3.79 42.97 -9.12
C ILE A 131 -2.89 42.25 -10.12
N THR A 132 -2.99 42.57 -11.41
CA THR A 132 -2.24 41.86 -12.47
C THR A 132 -0.75 42.23 -12.52
N GLN A 133 -0.38 43.41 -12.03
CA GLN A 133 1.03 43.81 -11.90
C GLN A 133 1.78 43.01 -10.83
N ASN A 134 1.08 42.47 -9.83
CA ASN A 134 1.67 41.62 -8.80
C ASN A 134 1.28 40.15 -9.01
N LYS A 135 2.23 39.33 -9.46
CA LYS A 135 2.01 37.92 -9.79
C LYS A 135 1.42 37.10 -8.63
N ASP A 136 1.80 37.38 -7.39
CA ASP A 136 1.32 36.65 -6.22
C ASP A 136 -0.13 37.03 -5.88
N ILE A 137 -0.45 38.33 -5.91
CA ILE A 137 -1.82 38.82 -5.73
C ILE A 137 -2.72 38.32 -6.85
N PHE A 138 -2.23 38.32 -8.09
CA PHE A 138 -2.94 37.76 -9.23
C PHE A 138 -3.26 36.27 -9.03
N HIS A 139 -2.30 35.46 -8.61
CA HIS A 139 -2.51 34.02 -8.34
C HIS A 139 -3.50 33.75 -7.21
N LEU A 140 -3.68 34.69 -6.28
CA LEU A 140 -4.76 34.61 -5.28
C LEU A 140 -6.09 35.08 -5.89
N ALA A 141 -6.08 36.19 -6.62
CA ALA A 141 -7.27 36.83 -7.18
C ALA A 141 -7.96 36.01 -8.29
N ILE A 142 -7.30 35.05 -8.93
CA ILE A 142 -8.00 34.12 -9.84
C ILE A 142 -9.01 33.23 -9.09
N ASN A 143 -8.92 33.11 -7.77
CA ASN A 143 -9.99 32.57 -6.93
C ASN A 143 -10.99 33.70 -6.59
N PRO A 144 -12.28 33.59 -6.96
CA PRO A 144 -13.26 34.68 -6.79
C PRO A 144 -13.46 35.10 -5.33
N GLN A 145 -13.28 34.18 -4.39
CA GLN A 145 -13.43 34.47 -2.98
C GLN A 145 -12.22 35.26 -2.44
N LEU A 146 -11.01 34.89 -2.84
CA LEU A 146 -9.81 35.66 -2.48
C LEU A 146 -9.81 37.02 -3.18
N ALA A 147 -10.29 37.11 -4.43
CA ALA A 147 -10.53 38.38 -5.10
C ALA A 147 -11.48 39.28 -4.27
N SER A 148 -12.57 38.71 -3.74
CA SER A 148 -13.49 39.44 -2.85
C SER A 148 -12.77 39.96 -1.59
N GLY A 149 -11.88 39.17 -0.99
CA GLY A 149 -11.04 39.61 0.13
C GLY A 149 -10.06 40.73 -0.27
N ILE A 150 -9.34 40.56 -1.38
CA ILE A 150 -8.39 41.56 -1.91
C ILE A 150 -9.09 42.87 -2.21
N THR A 151 -10.26 42.83 -2.83
CA THR A 151 -11.06 44.02 -3.15
C THR A 151 -11.66 44.71 -1.93
N ALA A 152 -12.03 43.95 -0.90
CA ALA A 152 -12.44 44.51 0.39
C ALA A 152 -11.28 45.24 1.08
N VAL A 153 -10.09 44.63 1.12
CA VAL A 153 -8.86 45.25 1.66
C VAL A 153 -8.49 46.49 0.84
N TYR A 154 -8.52 46.39 -0.48
CA TYR A 154 -8.24 47.51 -1.39
C TYR A 154 -9.10 48.73 -1.09
N ASN A 155 -10.39 48.51 -0.81
CA ASN A 155 -11.32 49.59 -0.50
C ASN A 155 -11.13 50.19 0.91
N GLN A 156 -10.49 49.46 1.83
CA GLN A 156 -10.19 49.94 3.18
C GLN A 156 -8.85 50.67 3.27
N CYS A 157 -7.90 50.35 2.39
CA CYS A 157 -6.60 51.00 2.32
C CYS A 157 -6.66 52.25 1.43
N GLU A 158 -6.33 53.44 1.96
CA GLU A 158 -6.27 54.67 1.16
C GLU A 158 -5.09 54.69 0.15
N GLU A 159 -4.16 53.73 0.25
CA GLU A 159 -2.96 53.59 -0.58
C GLU A 159 -3.12 52.52 -1.69
N ARG A 160 -2.43 52.70 -2.84
CA ARG A 160 -2.41 51.73 -3.96
C ARG A 160 -1.78 50.40 -3.53
N LEU A 161 -2.27 49.26 -4.04
CA LEU A 161 -1.74 47.90 -3.78
C LEU A 161 -0.25 47.78 -4.12
N VAL A 162 0.21 48.56 -5.10
CA VAL A 162 1.59 48.53 -5.63
C VAL A 162 2.60 49.18 -4.67
N THR A 163 2.19 50.16 -3.86
CA THR A 163 3.08 50.84 -2.89
C THR A 163 3.32 50.01 -1.63
N LEU A 164 2.48 49.02 -1.34
CA LEU A 164 2.58 48.11 -0.20
C LEU A 164 3.68 47.04 -0.34
N TYR A 165 4.44 47.01 -1.45
CA TYR A 165 5.40 45.93 -1.71
C TYR A 165 6.76 46.38 -2.27
N ILE A 166 6.94 47.64 -2.71
CA ILE A 166 8.06 47.99 -3.61
C ILE A 166 9.27 48.68 -2.94
N ASP A 167 9.21 49.13 -1.68
CA ASP A 167 10.38 49.76 -1.03
C ASP A 167 11.20 48.82 -0.12
N SER A 168 12.16 48.13 -0.75
CA SER A 168 13.38 47.50 -0.19
C SER A 168 13.25 46.15 0.58
N PRO A 169 13.92 45.06 0.13
CA PRO A 169 13.72 43.70 0.67
C PRO A 169 14.34 43.41 2.04
N THR A 170 15.03 44.35 2.69
CA THR A 170 15.87 44.03 3.86
C THR A 170 15.56 44.81 5.14
N ASN A 171 14.60 45.74 5.15
CA ASN A 171 14.25 46.50 6.36
C ASN A 171 12.74 46.65 6.64
N TYR A 172 11.87 45.92 5.94
CA TYR A 172 10.40 46.01 6.07
C TYR A 172 9.68 44.75 6.58
N LEU A 173 10.43 43.69 6.93
CA LEU A 173 9.86 42.43 7.46
C LEU A 173 9.05 42.61 8.77
N ASP A 174 9.18 43.76 9.44
CA ASP A 174 8.43 44.10 10.65
C ASP A 174 7.14 44.92 10.41
N LYS A 175 6.91 45.45 9.19
CA LYS A 175 5.80 46.38 8.92
C LYS A 175 4.73 45.86 7.96
N ASP A 176 5.05 45.04 6.95
CA ASP A 176 4.01 44.58 6.00
C ASP A 176 3.29 43.30 6.44
N PHE A 177 3.86 42.56 7.40
CA PHE A 177 3.08 41.62 8.19
C PHE A 177 2.05 42.35 9.05
N GLN A 178 2.22 43.65 9.34
CA GLN A 178 1.27 44.39 10.15
C GLN A 178 -0.04 44.63 9.41
N LEU A 179 -0.20 45.03 8.14
CA LEU A 179 -1.55 45.48 7.69
C LEU A 179 -2.70 44.45 7.77
N ASN A 180 -2.48 43.18 7.42
CA ASN A 180 -3.51 42.14 7.58
C ASN A 180 -3.55 41.58 9.02
N THR A 181 -2.41 41.58 9.70
CA THR A 181 -2.38 41.25 11.11
C THR A 181 -2.73 42.44 12.00
N THR A 182 -2.91 43.67 11.55
CA THR A 182 -3.13 44.85 12.40
C THR A 182 -4.61 45.17 12.40
N MET A 183 -5.37 44.77 11.39
CA MET A 183 -6.81 44.54 11.55
C MET A 183 -7.04 43.36 12.51
N LEU A 184 -6.47 42.17 12.26
CA LEU A 184 -6.67 41.00 13.13
C LEU A 184 -6.08 41.17 14.54
N TRP A 185 -4.95 41.86 14.70
CA TRP A 185 -4.30 42.21 15.97
C TRP A 185 -4.92 43.44 16.60
N SER A 186 -5.47 44.40 15.86
CA SER A 186 -6.34 45.44 16.46
C SER A 186 -7.57 44.77 17.06
N ILE A 187 -8.14 43.79 16.36
CA ILE A 187 -9.26 42.97 16.83
C ILE A 187 -8.81 42.14 18.05
N LEU A 188 -7.68 41.40 17.98
CA LEU A 188 -7.17 40.57 19.08
C LEU A 188 -6.64 41.41 20.26
N LYS A 189 -6.10 42.60 20.03
CA LYS A 189 -5.67 43.58 21.06
C LYS A 189 -6.87 44.23 21.71
N GLN A 190 -7.92 44.59 20.95
CA GLN A 190 -9.20 45.02 21.53
C GLN A 190 -9.84 43.90 22.35
N ILE A 191 -9.76 42.64 21.90
CA ILE A 191 -10.19 41.47 22.67
C ILE A 191 -9.36 41.32 23.94
N ALA A 192 -8.02 41.46 23.87
CA ALA A 192 -7.11 41.34 25.01
C ALA A 192 -7.25 42.48 26.04
N GLU A 193 -7.44 43.73 25.60
CA GLU A 193 -7.67 44.90 26.45
C GLU A 193 -9.06 44.84 27.15
N TYR A 194 -10.04 44.16 26.54
CA TYR A 194 -11.40 43.97 27.10
C TYR A 194 -11.59 42.70 27.93
N LEU A 195 -10.80 41.63 27.71
CA LEU A 195 -10.80 40.40 28.52
C LEU A 195 -10.51 40.66 30.01
N HIS A 196 -10.03 41.87 30.36
CA HIS A 196 -9.80 42.31 31.72
C HIS A 196 -10.91 43.18 32.33
N LYS A 197 -12.01 43.49 31.62
CA LYS A 197 -13.00 44.51 32.07
C LYS A 197 -14.49 44.15 32.00
N GLU A 198 -14.93 43.19 31.19
CA GLU A 198 -16.38 42.93 30.97
C GLU A 198 -16.75 41.44 30.97
N SER A 199 -18.06 41.16 30.97
CA SER A 199 -18.62 39.80 30.99
C SER A 199 -18.39 39.05 29.67
N ILE A 200 -18.29 37.72 29.73
CA ILE A 200 -18.02 36.85 28.55
C ILE A 200 -19.07 37.05 27.44
N ASP A 201 -20.33 37.31 27.78
CA ASP A 201 -21.43 37.44 26.82
C ASP A 201 -21.36 38.76 26.02
N GLU A 202 -20.92 39.86 26.65
CA GLU A 202 -20.67 41.14 25.97
C GLU A 202 -19.46 41.03 25.03
N LEU A 203 -18.42 40.31 25.46
CA LEU A 203 -17.23 40.05 24.65
C LEU A 203 -17.58 39.22 23.41
N ILE A 204 -18.38 38.15 23.56
CA ILE A 204 -18.86 37.31 22.44
C ILE A 204 -19.70 38.13 21.46
N THR A 205 -20.63 38.95 21.97
CA THR A 205 -21.50 39.79 21.14
C THR A 205 -20.70 40.80 20.32
N LYS A 206 -19.65 41.38 20.92
CA LYS A 206 -18.76 42.34 20.26
C LYS A 206 -17.79 41.66 19.29
N LEU A 207 -17.26 40.48 19.64
CA LEU A 207 -16.47 39.62 18.75
C LEU A 207 -17.25 39.23 17.51
N VAL A 208 -18.48 38.76 17.68
CA VAL A 208 -19.42 38.50 16.58
C VAL A 208 -19.63 39.78 15.78
N GLY A 209 -19.83 40.92 16.45
CA GLY A 209 -19.98 42.21 15.77
C GLY A 209 -18.78 42.59 14.90
N ILE A 210 -17.56 42.38 15.40
CA ILE A 210 -16.31 42.61 14.68
C ILE A 210 -16.18 41.64 13.50
N PHE A 211 -16.27 40.34 13.76
CA PHE A 211 -16.07 39.32 12.75
C PHE A 211 -17.18 39.35 11.68
N LYS A 212 -18.42 39.74 12.03
CA LYS A 212 -19.55 39.84 11.09
C LYS A 212 -19.58 41.18 10.36
N TYR A 213 -19.59 42.30 11.08
CA TYR A 213 -19.87 43.61 10.50
C TYR A 213 -18.63 44.40 10.09
N GLN A 214 -17.45 44.12 10.68
CA GLN A 214 -16.21 44.84 10.36
C GLN A 214 -15.28 44.02 9.47
N ALA A 215 -15.02 42.76 9.83
CA ALA A 215 -14.14 41.88 9.08
C ALA A 215 -14.84 41.13 7.95
N GLY A 216 -16.18 41.00 8.00
CA GLY A 216 -16.94 40.21 7.02
C GLY A 216 -16.45 38.76 6.95
N LEU A 217 -16.04 38.18 8.07
CA LEU A 217 -15.52 36.82 8.18
C LEU A 217 -16.55 35.82 8.70
N LEU A 218 -17.63 36.28 9.34
CA LEU A 218 -18.74 35.47 9.79
C LEU A 218 -20.05 35.84 9.08
N ASN A 219 -20.80 34.83 8.66
CA ASN A 219 -22.20 34.93 8.26
C ASN A 219 -23.10 34.40 9.39
N GLU A 220 -24.20 35.08 9.65
CA GLU A 220 -25.25 34.58 10.53
C GLU A 220 -26.18 33.66 9.72
N PHE A 221 -26.35 32.42 10.17
CA PHE A 221 -27.23 31.42 9.56
C PHE A 221 -28.25 30.95 10.61
N GLY A 222 -29.31 31.74 10.78
CA GLY A 222 -30.29 31.57 11.86
C GLY A 222 -29.96 32.40 13.10
N HIS A 223 -30.91 32.50 14.03
CA HIS A 223 -30.77 33.40 15.17
C HIS A 223 -29.61 32.96 16.08
N ASN A 224 -28.60 33.83 16.25
CA ASN A 224 -27.41 33.59 17.08
C ASN A 224 -26.52 32.41 16.64
N SER A 225 -26.62 32.00 15.37
CA SER A 225 -25.77 30.95 14.79
C SER A 225 -24.84 31.55 13.76
N PHE A 226 -23.53 31.45 13.99
CA PHE A 226 -22.51 32.05 13.13
C PHE A 226 -21.63 30.98 12.50
N ARG A 227 -21.38 31.13 11.20
CA ARG A 227 -20.41 30.33 10.45
C ARG A 227 -19.41 31.25 9.79
N PHE A 228 -18.18 30.78 9.59
CA PHE A 228 -17.24 31.52 8.75
C PHE A 228 -17.83 31.66 7.35
N ILE A 229 -17.61 32.82 6.69
CA ILE A 229 -18.03 33.02 5.30
C ILE A 229 -17.46 31.91 4.41
N HIS A 230 -16.27 31.44 4.76
CA HIS A 230 -15.70 30.24 4.16
C HIS A 230 -14.84 29.48 5.16
N ARG A 231 -14.91 28.16 5.08
CA ARG A 231 -14.17 27.27 5.98
C ARG A 231 -12.64 27.38 5.84
N THR A 232 -12.09 27.87 4.73
CA THR A 232 -10.63 28.16 4.63
C THR A 232 -10.16 29.21 5.64
N PHE A 233 -10.99 30.21 5.96
CA PHE A 233 -10.64 31.17 7.02
C PHE A 233 -10.63 30.51 8.39
N GLN A 234 -11.60 29.62 8.66
CA GLN A 234 -11.62 28.80 9.86
C GLN A 234 -10.36 27.93 9.95
N GLU A 235 -9.99 27.26 8.85
CA GLU A 235 -8.82 26.38 8.77
C GLU A 235 -7.51 27.15 8.98
N TYR A 236 -7.38 28.33 8.38
CA TYR A 236 -6.24 29.22 8.58
C TYR A 236 -6.14 29.72 10.04
N LEU A 237 -7.24 30.16 10.63
CA LEU A 237 -7.26 30.61 12.02
C LEU A 237 -6.98 29.47 12.99
N ALA A 238 -7.49 28.26 12.71
CA ALA A 238 -7.17 27.06 13.47
C ALA A 238 -5.68 26.71 13.37
N ALA A 239 -5.08 26.81 12.17
CA ALA A 239 -3.65 26.62 11.95
C ALA A 239 -2.80 27.64 12.71
N LYS A 240 -3.21 28.91 12.71
CA LYS A 240 -2.58 29.99 13.49
C LYS A 240 -2.71 29.77 14.99
N ASN A 241 -3.85 29.28 15.48
CA ASN A 241 -4.08 29.01 16.91
C ASN A 241 -3.10 27.97 17.48
N ILE A 242 -2.68 27.00 16.66
CA ILE A 242 -1.65 26.03 17.04
C ILE A 242 -0.32 26.73 17.35
N ILE A 243 0.03 27.78 16.62
CA ILE A 243 1.31 28.49 16.74
C ILE A 243 1.22 29.64 17.75
N ILE A 244 0.11 30.38 17.74
CA ILE A 244 -0.13 31.57 18.54
C ILE A 244 -1.43 31.38 19.30
N ARG A 245 -1.37 31.34 20.64
CA ARG A 245 -2.56 31.21 21.49
C ARG A 245 -2.65 32.39 22.44
N TYR A 246 -3.81 33.03 22.46
CA TYR A 246 -4.04 34.29 23.19
C TYR A 246 -3.03 35.40 22.84
N GLY A 247 -2.58 35.44 21.58
CA GLY A 247 -1.61 36.42 21.12
C GLY A 247 -0.16 36.17 21.56
N ILE A 248 0.12 35.00 22.14
CA ILE A 248 1.47 34.61 22.56
C ILE A 248 1.93 33.45 21.69
N GLU A 249 3.14 33.56 21.13
CA GLU A 249 3.78 32.44 20.44
C GLU A 249 3.98 31.28 21.40
N GLN A 250 3.49 30.10 21.01
CA GLN A 250 3.59 28.90 21.80
C GLN A 250 5.01 28.34 21.79
N SER A 251 5.41 27.69 22.88
CA SER A 251 6.66 26.94 22.92
C SER A 251 6.62 25.72 21.98
N GLU A 252 7.78 25.25 21.53
CA GLU A 252 7.93 24.04 20.71
C GLU A 252 7.12 22.85 21.26
N SER A 253 7.18 22.64 22.58
CA SER A 253 6.46 21.55 23.26
C SER A 253 4.94 21.67 23.16
N MET A 254 4.38 22.87 23.23
CA MET A 254 2.93 23.10 23.14
C MET A 254 2.44 22.98 21.70
N ILE A 255 3.22 23.47 20.73
CA ILE A 255 2.93 23.31 19.30
C ILE A 255 2.93 21.82 18.94
N TYR A 256 3.98 21.10 19.34
CA TYR A 256 4.08 19.65 19.14
C TYR A 256 2.88 18.91 19.75
N ALA A 257 2.54 19.17 21.02
CA ALA A 257 1.41 18.51 21.68
C ALA A 257 0.08 18.82 20.99
N SER A 258 -0.09 20.06 20.51
CA SER A 258 -1.27 20.47 19.76
C SER A 258 -1.41 19.73 18.44
N ILE A 259 -0.31 19.55 17.69
CA ILE A 259 -0.29 18.80 16.42
C ILE A 259 -0.54 17.32 16.68
N HIS A 260 0.20 16.73 17.62
CA HIS A 260 0.10 15.31 17.96
C HIS A 260 -1.33 14.91 18.35
N ASN A 261 -2.01 15.71 19.17
CA ASN A 261 -3.39 15.41 19.59
C ASN A 261 -4.44 15.58 18.47
N LYS A 262 -4.09 16.20 17.35
CA LYS A 262 -5.01 16.53 16.25
C LYS A 262 -4.74 15.74 14.98
N ILE A 263 -3.57 15.10 14.84
CA ILE A 263 -3.14 14.45 13.60
C ILE A 263 -4.06 13.28 13.18
N ASN A 264 -4.72 12.65 14.14
CA ASN A 264 -5.66 11.56 13.90
C ASN A 264 -7.09 12.03 13.60
N ILE A 265 -7.35 13.34 13.65
CA ILE A 265 -8.68 13.90 13.41
C ILE A 265 -8.74 14.40 11.96
N SER A 266 -9.58 13.76 11.13
CA SER A 266 -9.67 14.05 9.69
C SER A 266 -9.90 15.53 9.35
N ASN A 267 -10.76 16.23 10.12
CA ASN A 267 -11.04 17.65 9.92
C ASN A 267 -9.84 18.58 10.20
N TRP A 268 -8.76 18.07 10.81
CA TRP A 268 -7.54 18.84 11.09
C TRP A 268 -6.45 18.68 10.02
N ARG A 269 -6.64 17.84 8.99
CA ARG A 269 -5.62 17.66 7.93
C ARG A 269 -5.22 18.98 7.26
N VAL A 270 -6.19 19.75 6.77
CA VAL A 270 -5.95 21.05 6.11
C VAL A 270 -5.35 22.08 7.08
N PRO A 271 -5.90 22.29 8.29
CA PRO A 271 -5.25 23.16 9.29
C PRO A 271 -3.81 22.75 9.63
N LEU A 272 -3.51 21.46 9.76
CA LEU A 272 -2.15 20.98 10.05
C LEU A 272 -1.20 21.23 8.88
N SER A 273 -1.66 21.02 7.64
CA SER A 273 -0.88 21.40 6.45
C SER A 273 -0.54 22.88 6.45
N MET A 274 -1.53 23.74 6.70
CA MET A 274 -1.31 25.18 6.84
C MET A 274 -0.37 25.51 8.00
N THR A 275 -0.48 24.83 9.15
CA THR A 275 0.44 25.01 10.28
C THR A 275 1.87 24.70 9.87
N PHE A 276 2.11 23.60 9.15
CA PHE A 276 3.44 23.26 8.65
C PHE A 276 3.93 24.29 7.64
N GLY A 277 3.08 24.74 6.72
CA GLY A 277 3.41 25.82 5.80
C GLY A 277 3.81 27.11 6.52
N ILE A 278 3.05 27.53 7.55
CA ILE A 278 3.38 28.72 8.35
C ILE A 278 4.70 28.54 9.10
N LEU A 279 4.90 27.42 9.79
CA LEU A 279 6.13 27.14 10.55
C LEU A 279 7.38 27.06 9.66
N SER A 280 7.20 26.77 8.38
CA SER A 280 8.33 26.62 7.46
C SER A 280 8.84 27.96 6.87
N LYS A 281 8.07 29.06 6.99
CA LYS A 281 8.30 30.31 6.21
C LYS A 281 9.55 31.11 6.56
N SER A 282 9.99 31.14 7.81
CA SER A 282 11.16 31.94 8.24
C SER A 282 12.30 31.05 8.71
N ALA A 283 13.54 31.56 8.71
CA ALA A 283 14.72 30.77 9.08
C ALA A 283 14.65 30.28 10.55
N GLU A 284 14.19 31.13 11.47
CA GLU A 284 14.02 30.77 12.89
C GLU A 284 12.90 29.74 13.07
N GLN A 285 11.76 29.93 12.40
CA GLN A 285 10.67 28.96 12.43
C GLN A 285 11.02 27.66 11.71
N SER A 286 11.90 27.67 10.71
CA SER A 286 12.36 26.47 10.01
C SER A 286 13.16 25.53 10.92
N LEU A 287 13.91 26.06 11.89
CA LEU A 287 14.58 25.22 12.90
C LEU A 287 13.56 24.59 13.85
N LEU A 288 12.62 25.39 14.35
CA LEU A 288 11.51 24.93 15.18
C LEU A 288 10.67 23.86 14.47
N PHE A 289 10.35 24.09 13.20
CA PHE A 289 9.64 23.17 12.33
C PHE A 289 10.41 21.84 12.18
N SER A 290 11.70 21.91 11.90
CA SER A 290 12.57 20.72 11.79
C SER A 290 12.57 19.89 13.08
N ASN A 291 12.64 20.54 14.25
CA ASN A 291 12.58 19.85 15.54
C ASN A 291 11.22 19.17 15.77
N ILE A 292 10.12 19.87 15.49
CA ILE A 292 8.76 19.33 15.63
C ILE A 292 8.57 18.11 14.73
N ILE A 293 8.97 18.20 13.46
CA ILE A 293 8.82 17.09 12.50
C ILE A 293 9.70 15.90 12.91
N ARG A 294 10.97 16.14 13.28
CA ARG A 294 11.85 15.06 13.77
C ARG A 294 11.26 14.37 15.00
N ARG A 295 10.66 15.13 15.92
CA ARG A 295 10.00 14.58 17.10
C ARG A 295 8.76 13.76 16.73
N LEU A 296 7.87 14.28 15.88
CA LEU A 296 6.69 13.55 15.39
C LEU A 296 7.07 12.22 14.72
N LEU A 297 8.07 12.24 13.82
CA LEU A 297 8.53 11.03 13.13
C LEU A 297 9.20 10.03 14.09
N LYS A 298 9.92 10.52 15.11
CA LYS A 298 10.53 9.66 16.14
C LYS A 298 9.47 8.96 17.00
N ASP A 299 8.45 9.70 17.43
CA ASP A 299 7.38 9.16 18.28
C ASP A 299 6.48 8.19 17.50
N GLU A 300 6.24 8.45 16.22
CA GLU A 300 5.55 7.51 15.32
C GLU A 300 6.38 6.23 15.13
N LYS A 301 7.70 6.34 14.90
CA LYS A 301 8.61 5.17 14.84
C LYS A 301 8.63 4.36 16.15
N ALA A 302 8.54 5.03 17.30
CA ALA A 302 8.47 4.34 18.59
C ALA A 302 7.14 3.58 18.76
N SER A 303 6.03 4.19 18.31
CA SER A 303 4.69 3.59 18.33
C SER A 303 4.57 2.41 17.36
N PHE A 304 5.29 2.44 16.24
CA PHE A 304 5.36 1.38 15.26
C PHE A 304 5.77 0.03 15.86
N ASN A 305 6.72 0.03 16.82
CA ASN A 305 7.15 -1.18 17.51
C ASN A 305 6.05 -1.81 18.39
N MET A 306 4.96 -1.10 18.66
CA MET A 306 3.83 -1.56 19.49
C MET A 306 2.65 -2.15 18.69
N LYS A 307 2.82 -2.42 17.38
CA LYS A 307 1.84 -3.09 16.48
C LYS A 307 0.57 -2.30 16.12
N SER A 308 0.49 -1.02 16.44
CA SER A 308 -0.64 -0.15 16.07
C SER A 308 -0.15 1.15 15.41
N SER A 309 0.66 1.03 14.37
CA SER A 309 1.14 2.19 13.62
C SER A 309 -0.02 2.88 12.89
N THR A 310 -0.05 4.20 12.97
CA THR A 310 -0.94 5.02 12.14
C THR A 310 -0.05 5.86 11.22
N LEU A 311 0.11 5.46 9.96
CA LEU A 311 0.85 6.23 8.93
C LEU A 311 0.31 7.65 8.66
N LEU A 312 -0.64 8.12 9.45
CA LEU A 312 -1.25 9.44 9.40
C LEU A 312 -0.20 10.55 9.48
N VAL A 313 0.83 10.41 10.33
CA VAL A 313 1.89 11.43 10.42
C VAL A 313 2.64 11.59 9.09
N PRO A 314 3.24 10.54 8.49
CA PRO A 314 3.80 10.61 7.15
C PRO A 314 2.85 11.15 6.08
N PHE A 315 1.59 10.70 6.08
CA PHE A 315 0.61 11.10 5.08
C PHE A 315 0.31 12.60 5.09
N VAL A 316 0.03 13.17 6.28
CA VAL A 316 -0.23 14.61 6.42
C VAL A 316 1.01 15.42 6.04
N ILE A 317 2.21 14.99 6.46
CA ILE A 317 3.45 15.69 6.10
C ILE A 317 3.65 15.68 4.58
N ILE A 318 3.48 14.53 3.91
CA ILE A 318 3.65 14.42 2.45
C ILE A 318 2.65 15.29 1.69
N GLU A 319 1.40 15.36 2.14
CA GLU A 319 0.38 16.26 1.57
C GLU A 319 0.77 17.73 1.68
N SER A 320 1.49 18.07 2.74
CA SER A 320 1.88 19.44 3.07
C SER A 320 3.21 19.87 2.43
N LEU A 321 3.95 18.95 1.78
CA LEU A 321 5.29 19.24 1.24
C LEU A 321 5.32 20.37 0.21
N ASN A 322 4.21 20.63 -0.49
CA ASN A 322 4.12 21.73 -1.45
C ASN A 322 4.01 23.10 -0.80
N ASP A 323 3.49 23.15 0.42
CA ASP A 323 3.28 24.39 1.17
C ASP A 323 4.44 24.69 2.13
N MET A 324 5.40 23.76 2.26
CA MET A 324 6.57 23.89 3.12
C MET A 324 7.75 24.59 2.42
N TYR A 325 8.39 25.50 3.14
CA TYR A 325 9.65 26.15 2.80
C TYR A 325 10.80 25.56 3.63
N PHE A 326 11.84 25.07 2.97
CA PHE A 326 12.99 24.50 3.65
C PHE A 326 14.17 25.47 3.59
N SER A 327 14.82 25.70 4.73
CA SER A 327 16.03 26.54 4.80
C SER A 327 17.20 25.97 3.99
N SER A 328 17.22 24.67 3.73
CA SER A 328 18.18 24.01 2.83
C SER A 328 17.58 22.78 2.14
N LYS A 329 18.11 22.45 0.96
CA LYS A 329 17.75 21.23 0.22
C LYS A 329 18.13 19.95 0.97
N ASP A 330 19.16 20.00 1.81
CA ASP A 330 19.61 18.85 2.59
C ASP A 330 18.59 18.45 3.66
N ILE A 331 18.01 19.43 4.36
CA ILE A 331 16.96 19.19 5.37
C ILE A 331 15.71 18.63 4.69
N GLU A 332 15.32 19.21 3.54
CA GLU A 332 14.22 18.69 2.72
C GLU A 332 14.48 17.22 2.33
N HIS A 333 15.64 16.91 1.76
CA HIS A 333 16.00 15.55 1.36
C HIS A 333 16.15 14.58 2.52
N GLU A 334 16.61 15.03 3.70
CA GLU A 334 16.61 14.22 4.93
C GLU A 334 15.19 13.85 5.36
N LEU A 335 14.26 14.83 5.36
CA LEU A 335 12.86 14.59 5.67
C LEU A 335 12.22 13.60 4.69
N ILE A 336 12.42 13.77 3.38
CA ILE A 336 11.88 12.86 2.36
C ILE A 336 12.36 11.42 2.59
N ARG A 337 13.65 11.23 2.91
CA ARG A 337 14.21 9.90 3.20
C ARG A 337 13.60 9.28 4.46
N ASN A 338 13.40 10.08 5.51
CA ASN A 338 12.76 9.61 6.74
C ASN A 338 11.29 9.20 6.53
N LEU A 339 10.54 9.96 5.71
CA LEU A 339 9.18 9.63 5.33
C LEU A 339 9.14 8.33 4.50
N ALA A 340 10.03 8.20 3.52
CA ALA A 340 10.15 7.01 2.69
C ALA A 340 10.50 5.76 3.53
N ASP A 341 11.38 5.88 4.53
CA ASP A 341 11.71 4.80 5.46
C ASP A 341 10.48 4.31 6.23
N MET A 342 9.63 5.22 6.70
CA MET A 342 8.43 4.86 7.46
C MET A 342 7.38 4.21 6.55
N LEU A 343 7.16 4.77 5.36
CA LEU A 343 6.26 4.19 4.37
C LEU A 343 6.71 2.79 3.95
N LEU A 344 8.00 2.58 3.69
CA LEU A 344 8.54 1.28 3.28
C LEU A 344 8.46 0.26 4.41
N SER A 345 8.77 0.65 5.64
CA SER A 345 8.69 -0.28 6.78
C SER A 345 7.26 -0.79 6.99
N ASP A 346 6.27 0.10 6.92
CA ASP A 346 4.87 -0.28 7.01
C ASP A 346 4.46 -1.14 5.80
N TYR A 347 4.86 -0.75 4.59
CA TYR A 347 4.60 -1.52 3.37
C TYR A 347 5.18 -2.93 3.45
N ALA A 348 6.45 -3.07 3.82
CA ALA A 348 7.15 -4.35 3.93
C ALA A 348 6.47 -5.30 4.94
N ASN A 349 5.96 -4.75 6.05
CA ASN A 349 5.23 -5.52 7.05
C ASN A 349 3.86 -6.03 6.58
N MET A 350 3.32 -5.52 5.47
CA MET A 350 2.05 -5.96 4.90
C MET A 350 2.16 -7.16 3.95
N SER A 351 3.34 -7.74 3.81
CA SER A 351 3.57 -8.90 2.94
C SER A 351 2.64 -10.06 3.32
N GLY A 352 1.92 -10.64 2.34
CA GLY A 352 1.09 -11.83 2.53
C GLY A 352 -0.35 -11.62 3.01
N PHE A 353 -0.78 -10.38 3.26
CA PHE A 353 -2.16 -10.09 3.67
C PHE A 353 -2.96 -9.46 2.52
N SER A 354 -3.72 -10.27 1.77
CA SER A 354 -4.59 -9.80 0.68
C SER A 354 -5.61 -8.74 1.13
N ARG A 355 -6.07 -8.80 2.39
CA ARG A 355 -7.01 -7.84 2.99
C ARG A 355 -6.45 -6.42 3.20
N LEU A 356 -5.13 -6.21 3.05
CA LEU A 356 -4.49 -4.91 3.23
C LEU A 356 -4.13 -4.21 1.91
N LYS A 357 -4.68 -4.69 0.79
CA LYS A 357 -4.39 -4.15 -0.54
C LYS A 357 -4.68 -2.65 -0.67
N GLU A 358 -5.79 -2.16 -0.10
CA GLU A 358 -6.14 -0.73 -0.12
C GLU A 358 -5.07 0.12 0.57
N HIS A 359 -4.54 -0.34 1.70
CA HIS A 359 -3.49 0.38 2.41
C HIS A 359 -2.16 0.33 1.65
N GLN A 360 -1.85 -0.79 1.00
CA GLN A 360 -0.70 -0.88 0.09
C GLN A 360 -0.83 0.11 -1.07
N GLU A 361 -2.00 0.18 -1.72
CA GLU A 361 -2.30 1.13 -2.80
C GLU A 361 -2.23 2.58 -2.31
N LEU A 362 -2.69 2.85 -1.08
CA LEU A 362 -2.56 4.15 -0.44
C LEU A 362 -1.09 4.51 -0.28
N ILE A 363 -0.26 3.65 0.32
CA ILE A 363 1.19 3.89 0.45
C ILE A 363 1.85 4.10 -0.92
N GLN A 364 1.51 3.28 -1.92
CA GLN A 364 2.00 3.45 -3.29
C GLN A 364 1.64 4.82 -3.87
N SER A 365 0.43 5.32 -3.61
CA SER A 365 0.01 6.66 -4.04
C SER A 365 0.88 7.76 -3.41
N TYR A 366 1.31 7.60 -2.15
CA TYR A 366 2.22 8.54 -1.49
C TYR A 366 3.65 8.42 -2.02
N PHE A 367 4.15 7.21 -2.30
CA PHE A 367 5.42 7.05 -3.04
C PHE A 367 5.37 7.71 -4.42
N LEU A 368 4.24 7.64 -5.12
CA LEU A 368 4.05 8.32 -6.41
C LEU A 368 4.07 9.85 -6.25
N LYS A 369 3.43 10.40 -5.20
CA LYS A 369 3.51 11.83 -4.85
C LYS A 369 4.97 12.26 -4.60
N LEU A 370 5.71 11.49 -3.79
CA LEU A 370 7.13 11.72 -3.52
C LEU A 370 7.97 11.63 -4.79
N LYS A 371 7.77 10.62 -5.63
CA LYS A 371 8.45 10.44 -6.92
C LYS A 371 8.24 11.63 -7.85
N ARG A 372 7.01 12.14 -7.99
CA ARG A 372 6.70 13.27 -8.89
C ARG A 372 7.51 14.52 -8.56
N LYS A 373 7.75 14.79 -7.28
CA LYS A 373 8.48 15.98 -6.82
C LYS A 373 9.97 15.74 -6.58
N TYR A 374 10.34 14.55 -6.10
CA TYR A 374 11.68 14.20 -5.60
C TYR A 374 12.27 12.98 -6.30
N ASN A 375 12.03 12.83 -7.61
CA ASN A 375 12.42 11.65 -8.39
C ASN A 375 13.88 11.20 -8.14
N ASN A 376 14.85 12.12 -8.21
CA ASN A 376 16.26 11.76 -8.07
C ASN A 376 16.59 11.32 -6.64
N THR A 377 16.15 12.08 -5.63
CA THR A 377 16.35 11.76 -4.21
C THR A 377 15.73 10.42 -3.84
N MET A 378 14.52 10.15 -4.34
CA MET A 378 13.83 8.89 -4.12
C MET A 378 14.52 7.72 -4.84
N ALA A 379 15.03 7.93 -6.07
CA ALA A 379 15.79 6.89 -6.79
C ALA A 379 17.08 6.52 -6.07
N GLU A 380 17.85 7.52 -5.61
CA GLU A 380 19.06 7.31 -4.81
C GLU A 380 18.75 6.60 -3.49
N TRP A 381 17.66 6.97 -2.83
CA TRP A 381 17.22 6.33 -1.60
C TRP A 381 16.83 4.86 -1.83
N PHE A 382 16.06 4.53 -2.87
CA PHE A 382 15.74 3.13 -3.21
C PHE A 382 16.99 2.32 -3.54
N ILE A 383 17.92 2.87 -4.33
CA ILE A 383 19.20 2.21 -4.65
C ILE A 383 19.99 1.93 -3.37
N LYS A 384 20.04 2.90 -2.45
CA LYS A 384 20.71 2.72 -1.16
C LYS A 384 20.06 1.61 -0.33
N LYS A 385 18.72 1.60 -0.24
CA LYS A 385 17.97 0.57 0.50
C LYS A 385 18.20 -0.83 -0.05
N ILE A 386 18.06 -0.99 -1.36
CA ILE A 386 18.26 -2.30 -2.02
C ILE A 386 19.71 -2.79 -1.83
N ASN A 387 20.71 -1.90 -1.86
CA ASN A 387 22.11 -2.29 -1.63
C ASN A 387 22.42 -2.73 -0.20
N HIS A 388 21.60 -2.31 0.78
CA HIS A 388 21.72 -2.77 2.17
C HIS A 388 20.98 -4.10 2.41
N GLU A 389 20.37 -4.68 1.37
CA GLU A 389 19.56 -5.90 1.42
C GLU A 389 18.32 -5.80 2.35
N ASP A 390 17.91 -4.56 2.68
CA ASP A 390 16.72 -4.29 3.48
C ASP A 390 15.48 -4.24 2.58
N ASP A 391 14.46 -5.05 2.89
CA ASP A 391 13.13 -5.00 2.27
C ASP A 391 13.15 -4.97 0.72
N VAL A 392 14.09 -5.71 0.12
CA VAL A 392 14.39 -5.64 -1.32
C VAL A 392 13.17 -5.99 -2.18
N ALA A 393 12.43 -7.03 -1.81
CA ALA A 393 11.20 -7.43 -2.51
C ALA A 393 10.11 -6.34 -2.42
N ALA A 394 9.91 -5.73 -1.25
CA ALA A 394 8.96 -4.63 -1.07
C ALA A 394 9.36 -3.41 -1.91
N CYS A 395 10.66 -3.05 -1.93
CA CYS A 395 11.18 -2.01 -2.81
C CYS A 395 10.91 -2.31 -4.28
N ALA A 396 11.24 -3.53 -4.73
CA ALA A 396 11.00 -3.97 -6.11
C ALA A 396 9.52 -3.87 -6.47
N ASN A 397 8.64 -4.26 -5.55
CA ASN A 397 7.20 -4.23 -5.76
C ASN A 397 6.70 -2.78 -5.94
N ILE A 398 7.11 -1.86 -5.07
CA ILE A 398 6.78 -0.43 -5.19
C ILE A 398 7.28 0.15 -6.54
N VAL A 399 8.53 -0.12 -6.92
CA VAL A 399 9.11 0.35 -8.19
C VAL A 399 8.36 -0.23 -9.39
N TYR A 400 7.99 -1.51 -9.34
CA TYR A 400 7.19 -2.18 -10.38
C TYR A 400 5.80 -1.57 -10.52
N GLN A 401 5.05 -1.38 -9.43
CA GLN A 401 3.70 -0.81 -9.44
C GLN A 401 3.68 0.62 -9.99
N MET A 402 4.69 1.42 -9.65
CA MET A 402 4.86 2.76 -10.21
C MET A 402 5.40 2.80 -11.64
N LYS A 403 5.65 1.63 -12.26
CA LYS A 403 6.31 1.45 -13.57
C LYS A 403 7.55 2.33 -13.69
N TRP A 404 8.35 2.37 -12.62
CA TRP A 404 9.41 3.36 -12.49
C TRP A 404 10.72 2.88 -13.10
N TYR A 405 10.97 3.26 -14.34
CA TYR A 405 12.23 2.98 -14.99
C TYR A 405 13.40 3.80 -14.44
N ASN A 406 14.49 3.10 -14.11
CA ASN A 406 15.82 3.68 -13.93
C ASN A 406 16.87 2.61 -14.27
N ARG A 407 17.86 2.94 -15.09
CA ARG A 407 18.94 2.00 -15.44
C ARG A 407 19.65 1.42 -14.22
N LYS A 408 19.90 2.24 -13.19
CA LYS A 408 20.54 1.78 -11.94
C LYS A 408 19.66 0.77 -11.19
N PHE A 409 18.33 0.86 -11.33
CA PHE A 409 17.42 -0.16 -10.79
C PHE A 409 17.59 -1.50 -11.49
N HIS A 410 17.78 -1.52 -12.82
CA HIS A 410 18.01 -2.79 -13.53
C HIS A 410 19.27 -3.49 -12.99
N GLU A 411 20.38 -2.77 -12.90
CA GLU A 411 21.67 -3.32 -12.46
C GLU A 411 21.61 -3.82 -11.00
N ILE A 412 20.93 -3.09 -10.11
CA ILE A 412 20.84 -3.47 -8.70
C ILE A 412 19.85 -4.63 -8.46
N PHE A 413 18.75 -4.69 -9.21
CA PHE A 413 17.79 -5.79 -9.12
C PHE A 413 18.35 -7.09 -9.69
N LEU A 414 19.18 -7.05 -10.74
CA LEU A 414 19.93 -8.23 -11.17
C LEU A 414 20.84 -8.78 -10.07
N LYS A 415 21.56 -7.91 -9.35
CA LYS A 415 22.43 -8.32 -8.23
C LYS A 415 21.64 -8.89 -7.05
N ASN A 416 20.42 -8.42 -6.86
CA ASN A 416 19.54 -8.80 -5.75
C ASN A 416 18.44 -9.80 -6.15
N LEU A 417 18.56 -10.48 -7.30
CA LEU A 417 17.55 -11.44 -7.75
C LEU A 417 17.29 -12.57 -6.74
N HIS A 418 18.30 -12.92 -5.95
CA HIS A 418 18.19 -13.91 -4.88
C HIS A 418 17.28 -13.47 -3.71
N ASN A 419 16.97 -12.17 -3.60
CA ASN A 419 16.06 -11.60 -2.61
C ASN A 419 14.62 -11.45 -3.15
N ASP A 420 14.33 -12.01 -4.32
CA ASP A 420 12.97 -12.02 -4.85
C ASP A 420 12.06 -12.93 -4.01
N SER A 421 10.77 -12.62 -3.94
CA SER A 421 9.86 -13.29 -3.00
C SER A 421 8.50 -13.58 -3.60
N ILE A 422 8.03 -14.81 -3.42
CA ILE A 422 6.68 -15.23 -3.79
C ILE A 422 5.59 -14.47 -3.01
N ILE A 423 5.88 -14.08 -1.76
CA ILE A 423 4.94 -13.33 -0.90
C ILE A 423 4.57 -12.00 -1.57
N TRP A 424 5.51 -11.42 -2.32
CA TRP A 424 5.35 -10.18 -3.08
C TRP A 424 5.02 -10.40 -4.56
N ASN A 425 4.73 -11.65 -4.94
CA ASN A 425 4.50 -12.09 -6.31
C ASN A 425 5.69 -11.82 -7.24
N TRP A 426 6.89 -12.18 -6.81
CA TRP A 426 8.13 -12.10 -7.59
C TRP A 426 8.37 -10.71 -8.21
N PRO A 427 8.43 -9.65 -7.39
CA PRO A 427 8.50 -8.29 -7.89
C PRO A 427 9.80 -7.98 -8.63
N ILE A 428 10.92 -8.62 -8.28
CA ILE A 428 12.21 -8.41 -8.97
C ILE A 428 12.15 -9.05 -10.37
N ASP A 429 11.62 -10.26 -10.48
CA ASP A 429 11.36 -10.90 -11.76
C ASP A 429 10.43 -10.05 -12.64
N SER A 430 9.34 -9.55 -12.04
CA SER A 430 8.33 -8.74 -12.71
C SER A 430 8.91 -7.43 -13.27
N ILE A 431 9.77 -6.75 -12.51
CA ILE A 431 10.38 -5.50 -12.96
C ILE A 431 11.43 -5.73 -14.05
N LEU A 432 12.23 -6.80 -13.96
CA LEU A 432 13.22 -7.12 -15.01
C LEU A 432 12.53 -7.48 -16.33
N ARG A 433 11.42 -8.23 -16.28
CA ARG A 433 10.58 -8.49 -17.46
C ARG A 433 9.95 -7.21 -18.02
N PHE A 434 9.46 -6.34 -17.15
CA PHE A 434 8.93 -5.04 -17.58
C PHE A 434 10.01 -4.24 -18.32
N TYR A 435 11.23 -4.20 -17.78
CA TYR A 435 12.36 -3.51 -18.41
C TYR A 435 12.79 -4.17 -19.73
N SER A 436 12.76 -5.50 -19.86
CA SER A 436 13.17 -6.16 -21.09
C SER A 436 12.16 -6.02 -22.24
N ASN A 437 10.87 -5.87 -21.90
CA ASN A 437 9.77 -5.94 -22.87
C ASN A 437 9.26 -4.56 -23.27
N GLU A 438 9.17 -3.63 -22.32
CA GLU A 438 8.53 -2.32 -22.55
C GLU A 438 9.54 -1.20 -22.78
N ILE A 439 10.83 -1.44 -22.51
CA ILE A 439 11.85 -0.39 -22.51
C ILE A 439 12.91 -0.67 -23.58
N THR A 440 12.90 0.15 -24.62
CA THR A 440 13.83 0.07 -25.77
C THR A 440 15.18 0.72 -25.47
N ASP A 441 15.70 0.57 -24.25
CA ASP A 441 17.02 1.09 -23.91
C ASP A 441 18.09 0.14 -24.47
N GLU A 442 18.82 0.59 -25.50
CA GLU A 442 19.90 -0.17 -26.13
C GLU A 442 20.96 -0.63 -25.13
N THR A 443 21.16 0.10 -24.04
CA THR A 443 22.15 -0.28 -23.02
C THR A 443 21.72 -1.51 -22.22
N ILE A 444 20.42 -1.71 -21.99
CA ILE A 444 19.88 -2.94 -21.38
C ILE A 444 19.93 -4.07 -22.40
N LEU A 445 19.53 -3.80 -23.64
CA LEU A 445 19.56 -4.81 -24.69
C LEU A 445 20.98 -5.33 -24.91
N THR A 446 22.00 -4.47 -24.92
CA THR A 446 23.41 -4.88 -25.03
C THR A 446 23.92 -5.69 -23.84
N GLN A 447 23.32 -5.53 -22.65
CA GLN A 447 23.62 -6.38 -21.49
C GLN A 447 23.04 -7.78 -21.63
N LEU A 448 21.92 -7.96 -22.34
CA LEU A 448 21.29 -9.27 -22.59
C LEU A 448 22.00 -10.05 -23.73
N LYS A 449 23.25 -10.46 -23.48
CA LYS A 449 24.09 -11.23 -24.42
C LYS A 449 23.43 -12.49 -24.96
N LEU A 450 22.75 -13.29 -24.13
CA LEU A 450 22.09 -14.51 -24.58
C LEU A 450 20.96 -14.16 -25.55
N LYS A 451 20.09 -13.22 -25.16
CA LYS A 451 18.98 -12.72 -26.01
C LYS A 451 19.51 -12.28 -27.37
N ASN A 452 20.55 -11.45 -27.38
CA ASN A 452 21.13 -10.93 -28.60
C ASN A 452 21.73 -12.02 -29.49
N ALA A 453 22.44 -12.99 -28.91
CA ALA A 453 23.04 -14.07 -29.67
C ALA A 453 21.99 -15.00 -30.28
N ILE A 454 20.94 -15.33 -29.53
CA ILE A 454 19.83 -16.16 -30.01
C ILE A 454 19.04 -15.40 -31.09
N SER A 455 18.72 -14.12 -30.88
CA SER A 455 18.01 -13.31 -31.88
C SER A 455 18.79 -13.12 -33.19
N LYS A 456 20.13 -13.10 -33.13
CA LYS A 456 21.00 -13.06 -34.32
C LYS A 456 21.14 -14.41 -35.02
N ASN A 457 20.81 -15.52 -34.36
CA ASN A 457 20.98 -16.87 -34.89
C ASN A 457 19.71 -17.73 -34.68
N PRO A 458 18.75 -17.69 -35.62
CA PRO A 458 17.49 -18.45 -35.54
C PRO A 458 17.67 -19.96 -35.40
N GLU A 459 18.80 -20.52 -35.83
CA GLU A 459 19.09 -21.95 -35.67
C GLU A 459 19.31 -22.35 -34.21
N LEU A 460 19.77 -21.42 -33.35
CA LEU A 460 19.86 -21.65 -31.91
C LEU A 460 18.47 -21.78 -31.28
N ILE A 461 17.48 -20.99 -31.74
CA ILE A 461 16.09 -21.10 -31.28
C ILE A 461 15.55 -22.49 -31.59
N LYS A 462 15.72 -22.95 -32.83
CA LYS A 462 15.30 -24.30 -33.24
C LYS A 462 15.97 -25.37 -32.40
N PHE A 463 17.28 -25.24 -32.15
CA PHE A 463 18.02 -26.19 -31.34
C PHE A 463 17.52 -26.21 -29.88
N ILE A 464 17.34 -25.04 -29.25
CA ILE A 464 16.81 -24.93 -27.88
C ILE A 464 15.42 -25.55 -27.81
N VAL A 465 14.50 -25.18 -28.71
CA VAL A 465 13.11 -25.69 -28.70
C VAL A 465 13.04 -27.20 -28.96
N ASN A 466 13.94 -27.74 -29.79
CA ASN A 466 13.99 -29.19 -30.07
C ASN A 466 14.73 -30.00 -28.99
N SER A 467 15.40 -29.35 -28.03
CA SER A 467 16.11 -30.01 -26.94
C SER A 467 15.43 -29.69 -25.61
N GLU A 468 14.70 -30.65 -25.07
CA GLU A 468 13.96 -30.49 -23.81
C GLU A 468 14.84 -29.99 -22.66
N THR A 469 16.07 -30.51 -22.54
CA THR A 469 17.00 -30.11 -21.49
C THR A 469 17.52 -28.68 -21.67
N TRP A 470 17.86 -28.26 -22.90
CA TRP A 470 18.26 -26.88 -23.16
C TRP A 470 17.10 -25.91 -22.98
N LEU A 471 15.90 -26.26 -23.46
CA LEU A 471 14.71 -25.44 -23.29
C LEU A 471 14.42 -25.17 -21.82
N LEU A 472 14.45 -26.21 -20.99
CA LEU A 472 14.25 -26.10 -19.55
C LEU A 472 15.35 -25.25 -18.88
N LEU A 473 16.60 -25.48 -19.24
CA LEU A 473 17.75 -24.77 -18.67
C LEU A 473 17.72 -23.28 -19.02
N ILE A 474 17.49 -22.94 -20.29
CA ILE A 474 17.40 -21.56 -20.75
C ILE A 474 16.20 -20.86 -20.09
N THR A 475 15.06 -21.54 -20.03
CA THR A 475 13.87 -21.05 -19.34
C THR A 475 14.16 -20.69 -17.89
N ALA A 476 14.78 -21.60 -17.14
CA ALA A 476 15.03 -21.41 -15.72
C ALA A 476 16.01 -20.26 -15.44
N LEU A 477 17.07 -20.17 -16.24
CA LEU A 477 18.15 -19.21 -16.01
C LEU A 477 17.87 -17.82 -16.59
N TYR A 478 17.11 -17.72 -17.69
CA TYR A 478 17.00 -16.49 -18.47
C TYR A 478 15.54 -16.06 -18.70
N GLY A 479 14.57 -16.92 -18.40
CA GLY A 479 13.21 -16.76 -18.87
C GLY A 479 13.05 -17.26 -20.30
N GLY A 480 12.15 -16.64 -21.05
CA GLY A 480 11.91 -16.98 -22.45
C GLY A 480 10.60 -17.70 -22.71
N TYR A 481 9.80 -18.03 -21.69
CA TYR A 481 8.39 -18.38 -21.93
C TYR A 481 7.51 -17.16 -21.80
N LYS A 482 6.58 -17.02 -22.74
CA LYS A 482 5.42 -16.15 -22.58
C LYS A 482 4.70 -16.53 -21.30
N ASN A 483 4.71 -15.62 -20.33
CA ASN A 483 3.96 -15.80 -19.09
C ASN A 483 2.45 -15.93 -19.39
N TYR A 484 1.96 -15.41 -20.53
CA TYR A 484 0.53 -15.30 -20.88
C TYR A 484 -0.33 -14.69 -19.76
N LYS A 485 0.31 -14.05 -18.77
CA LYS A 485 -0.28 -13.63 -17.50
C LYS A 485 -1.00 -14.79 -16.77
N THR A 486 -0.49 -16.01 -16.94
CA THR A 486 -1.12 -17.24 -16.44
C THR A 486 -1.19 -17.20 -14.93
N GLN A 487 -0.10 -16.87 -14.24
CA GLN A 487 -0.08 -16.84 -12.78
C GLN A 487 -1.02 -15.77 -12.19
N SER A 488 -1.04 -14.56 -12.76
CA SER A 488 -2.00 -13.53 -12.32
C SER A 488 -3.45 -13.96 -12.61
N SER A 489 -3.71 -14.58 -13.76
CA SER A 489 -5.05 -15.08 -14.11
C SER A 489 -5.49 -16.26 -13.23
N ILE A 490 -4.55 -17.09 -12.78
CA ILE A 490 -4.82 -18.20 -11.85
C ILE A 490 -5.06 -17.66 -10.45
N SER A 491 -4.26 -16.68 -10.00
CA SER A 491 -4.47 -16.02 -8.70
C SER A 491 -5.82 -15.33 -8.66
N GLU A 492 -6.15 -14.56 -9.70
CA GLU A 492 -7.46 -13.93 -9.89
C GLU A 492 -8.58 -14.98 -9.91
N TYR A 493 -8.39 -16.10 -10.63
CA TYR A 493 -9.34 -17.21 -10.62
C TYR A 493 -9.57 -17.78 -9.22
N TYR A 494 -8.50 -18.08 -8.46
CA TYR A 494 -8.62 -18.64 -7.13
C TYR A 494 -9.27 -17.67 -6.14
N GLU A 495 -8.93 -16.38 -6.23
CA GLU A 495 -9.56 -15.34 -5.40
C GLU A 495 -11.07 -15.30 -5.65
N ILE A 496 -11.48 -15.29 -6.93
CA ILE A 496 -12.88 -15.31 -7.32
C ILE A 496 -13.54 -16.63 -6.87
N ALA A 497 -12.92 -17.78 -7.15
CA ALA A 497 -13.47 -19.09 -6.81
C ALA A 497 -13.67 -19.25 -5.29
N GLN A 498 -12.69 -18.85 -4.47
CA GLN A 498 -12.80 -18.85 -3.02
C GLN A 498 -13.93 -17.95 -2.55
N PHE A 499 -14.07 -16.75 -3.11
CA PHE A 499 -15.18 -15.87 -2.78
C PHE A 499 -16.53 -16.50 -3.14
N LEU A 500 -16.65 -17.17 -4.29
CA LEU A 500 -17.87 -17.84 -4.72
C LEU A 500 -18.23 -19.09 -3.88
N GLU A 501 -17.24 -19.79 -3.35
CA GLU A 501 -17.40 -20.96 -2.47
C GLU A 501 -17.94 -20.59 -1.07
N LEU A 502 -17.74 -19.35 -0.62
CA LEU A 502 -18.31 -18.86 0.64
C LEU A 502 -19.85 -18.88 0.60
N THR A 503 -20.47 -19.15 1.75
CA THR A 503 -21.94 -19.00 1.88
C THR A 503 -22.35 -17.53 1.75
N SER A 504 -23.62 -17.25 1.43
CA SER A 504 -24.12 -15.86 1.30
C SER A 504 -23.86 -15.02 2.56
N SER A 505 -23.97 -15.62 3.75
CA SER A 505 -23.68 -14.95 5.03
C SER A 505 -22.19 -14.64 5.21
N GLU A 506 -21.30 -15.52 4.75
CA GLU A 506 -19.85 -15.32 4.85
C GLU A 506 -19.32 -14.34 3.80
N ARG A 507 -19.99 -14.25 2.63
CA ARG A 507 -19.68 -13.26 1.60
C ARG A 507 -20.09 -11.84 1.98
N ALA A 508 -21.18 -11.67 2.73
CA ALA A 508 -21.79 -10.37 3.01
C ALA A 508 -20.80 -9.24 3.42
N PRO A 509 -19.77 -9.49 4.27
CA PRO A 509 -18.79 -8.46 4.62
C PRO A 509 -17.86 -8.05 3.46
N PHE A 510 -17.67 -8.92 2.46
CA PHE A 510 -16.79 -8.72 1.31
C PHE A 510 -17.55 -8.30 0.04
N THR A 511 -18.87 -8.46 0.03
CA THR A 511 -19.71 -8.11 -1.13
C THR A 511 -19.51 -6.66 -1.54
N PHE A 512 -19.39 -5.75 -0.57
CA PHE A 512 -19.10 -4.33 -0.84
C PHE A 512 -17.78 -4.13 -1.60
N TYR A 513 -16.71 -4.81 -1.18
CA TYR A 513 -15.39 -4.72 -1.82
C TYR A 513 -15.43 -5.16 -3.29
N TYR A 514 -16.14 -6.25 -3.58
CA TYR A 514 -16.18 -6.82 -4.91
C TYR A 514 -17.23 -6.19 -5.83
N GLN A 515 -18.26 -5.55 -5.29
CA GLN A 515 -19.30 -4.83 -6.06
C GLN A 515 -18.75 -3.66 -6.89
N GLU A 516 -17.68 -3.01 -6.43
CA GLU A 516 -17.04 -1.95 -7.21
C GLU A 516 -16.29 -2.47 -8.44
N ILE A 517 -15.75 -3.69 -8.34
CA ILE A 517 -14.86 -4.27 -9.34
C ILE A 517 -15.65 -5.14 -10.33
N TRP A 518 -16.66 -5.87 -9.85
CA TRP A 518 -17.26 -7.02 -10.55
C TRP A 518 -18.73 -6.87 -10.91
N ASP A 519 -19.33 -5.68 -10.79
CA ASP A 519 -20.76 -5.36 -10.96
C ASP A 519 -21.53 -5.25 -9.63
N ARG A 520 -22.39 -4.22 -9.52
CA ARG A 520 -22.99 -3.78 -8.26
C ARG A 520 -24.22 -4.59 -7.87
N ASP A 521 -24.92 -5.17 -8.84
CA ASP A 521 -26.18 -5.89 -8.59
C ASP A 521 -25.93 -7.27 -7.98
N ASP A 522 -24.99 -8.03 -8.55
CA ASP A 522 -24.57 -9.33 -8.01
C ASP A 522 -23.13 -9.64 -8.41
N ALA A 523 -22.18 -9.12 -7.61
CA ALA A 523 -20.76 -9.34 -7.81
C ALA A 523 -20.40 -10.82 -7.91
N ALA A 524 -21.12 -11.71 -7.20
CA ALA A 524 -20.88 -13.14 -7.24
C ALA A 524 -21.34 -13.74 -8.57
N TYR A 525 -22.52 -13.37 -9.08
CA TYR A 525 -22.97 -13.80 -10.40
C TYR A 525 -22.02 -13.32 -11.50
N SER A 526 -21.65 -12.04 -11.50
CA SER A 526 -20.79 -11.47 -12.54
C SER A 526 -19.36 -12.02 -12.49
N MET A 527 -18.85 -12.32 -11.31
CA MET A 527 -17.64 -13.11 -11.12
C MET A 527 -17.76 -14.52 -11.72
N ALA A 528 -18.85 -15.24 -11.43
CA ALA A 528 -19.08 -16.58 -11.98
C ALA A 528 -19.16 -16.54 -13.52
N VAL A 529 -19.90 -15.57 -14.07
CA VAL A 529 -19.96 -15.32 -15.52
C VAL A 529 -18.57 -14.98 -16.07
N TYR A 530 -17.77 -14.17 -15.39
CA TYR A 530 -16.40 -13.87 -15.80
C TYR A 530 -15.53 -15.14 -15.83
N LEU A 531 -15.62 -16.00 -14.82
CA LEU A 531 -14.92 -17.28 -14.80
C LEU A 531 -15.35 -18.20 -15.94
N ASP A 532 -16.63 -18.18 -16.31
CA ASP A 532 -17.19 -19.02 -17.38
C ASP A 532 -16.92 -18.47 -18.78
N THR A 533 -16.88 -17.15 -18.97
CA THR A 533 -16.88 -16.51 -20.29
C THR A 533 -15.61 -15.75 -20.66
N LYS A 534 -14.89 -15.18 -19.68
CA LYS A 534 -13.83 -14.17 -19.89
C LYS A 534 -12.46 -14.63 -19.42
N VAL A 535 -12.39 -15.44 -18.35
CA VAL A 535 -11.20 -16.23 -18.03
C VAL A 535 -11.07 -17.25 -19.13
N THR A 536 -10.38 -16.87 -20.19
CA THR A 536 -10.18 -17.71 -21.36
C THR A 536 -9.41 -18.93 -20.89
N LYS A 537 -10.11 -20.04 -20.64
CA LYS A 537 -9.52 -21.38 -20.52
C LYS A 537 -8.59 -21.65 -21.72
N GLU A 538 -8.81 -20.97 -22.86
CA GLU A 538 -7.89 -20.91 -24.00
C GLU A 538 -6.47 -20.46 -23.65
N ARG A 539 -6.28 -19.50 -22.72
CA ARG A 539 -4.94 -19.07 -22.27
C ARG A 539 -4.24 -20.16 -21.48
N TRP A 540 -4.99 -20.90 -20.66
CA TRP A 540 -4.46 -22.02 -19.88
C TRP A 540 -4.19 -23.25 -20.74
N SER A 541 -4.95 -23.44 -21.83
CA SER A 541 -4.73 -24.51 -22.79
C SER A 541 -3.63 -24.19 -23.81
N LYS A 542 -3.22 -22.92 -23.94
CA LYS A 542 -2.09 -22.54 -24.81
C LYS A 542 -0.82 -23.09 -24.19
N LYS A 543 -0.15 -23.96 -24.95
CA LYS A 543 1.19 -24.43 -24.57
C LYS A 543 2.11 -23.21 -24.44
N PRO A 544 2.87 -23.09 -23.35
CA PRO A 544 3.85 -22.01 -23.20
C PRO A 544 4.78 -22.01 -24.42
N LEU A 545 4.81 -20.90 -25.16
CA LEU A 545 5.67 -20.75 -26.32
C LEU A 545 6.96 -20.06 -25.89
N PHE A 546 8.08 -20.67 -26.26
CA PHE A 546 9.38 -20.05 -26.10
C PHE A 546 9.51 -18.89 -27.08
N ASP A 547 9.76 -17.69 -26.55
CA ASP A 547 9.94 -16.44 -27.29
C ASP A 547 11.22 -15.77 -26.78
N THR A 548 12.14 -15.45 -27.69
CA THR A 548 13.40 -14.81 -27.34
C THR A 548 13.20 -13.42 -26.76
N ASN A 549 12.07 -12.76 -27.07
CA ASN A 549 11.74 -11.47 -26.49
C ASN A 549 11.49 -11.56 -24.98
N ASP A 550 11.04 -12.72 -24.50
CA ASP A 550 10.80 -12.99 -23.08
C ASP A 550 12.06 -13.45 -22.33
N ILE A 551 13.25 -13.38 -22.93
CA ILE A 551 14.52 -13.45 -22.22
C ILE A 551 14.79 -12.06 -21.61
N TYR A 552 14.90 -12.00 -20.28
CA TYR A 552 14.91 -10.72 -19.54
C TYR A 552 16.05 -10.57 -18.52
N LYS A 553 16.86 -11.60 -18.33
CA LYS A 553 18.01 -11.58 -17.42
C LYS A 553 19.17 -12.37 -18.01
N GLU A 554 20.37 -12.15 -17.47
CA GLU A 554 21.56 -12.93 -17.77
C GLU A 554 21.94 -13.82 -16.59
N SER A 555 22.73 -14.85 -16.87
CA SER A 555 23.28 -15.75 -15.85
C SER A 555 24.80 -15.60 -15.78
N PHE A 556 25.39 -15.97 -14.65
CA PHE A 556 26.84 -16.15 -14.58
C PHE A 556 27.35 -17.13 -15.66
N PHE A 557 26.50 -18.08 -16.08
CA PHE A 557 26.84 -19.08 -17.10
C PHE A 557 26.65 -18.62 -18.54
N THR A 558 26.21 -17.39 -18.80
CA THR A 558 25.89 -16.89 -20.16
C THR A 558 26.95 -17.21 -21.18
N ASN A 559 28.21 -16.86 -20.92
CA ASN A 559 29.27 -17.05 -21.90
C ASN A 559 29.49 -18.55 -22.21
N LYS A 560 29.45 -19.41 -21.18
CA LYS A 560 29.65 -20.85 -21.34
C LYS A 560 28.45 -21.51 -22.01
N ILE A 561 27.24 -21.10 -21.65
CA ILE A 561 26.01 -21.57 -22.29
C ILE A 561 26.01 -21.17 -23.77
N LEU A 562 26.42 -19.95 -24.10
CA LEU A 562 26.54 -19.52 -25.49
C LEU A 562 27.56 -20.35 -26.28
N GLU A 563 28.73 -20.62 -25.71
CA GLU A 563 29.73 -21.52 -26.30
C GLU A 563 29.15 -22.90 -26.60
N LEU A 564 28.50 -23.53 -25.60
CA LEU A 564 27.90 -24.85 -25.74
C LEU A 564 26.74 -24.87 -26.75
N LEU A 565 25.90 -23.83 -26.77
CA LEU A 565 24.81 -23.68 -27.73
C LEU A 565 25.33 -23.51 -29.16
N GLN A 566 26.37 -22.69 -29.35
CA GLN A 566 27.01 -22.47 -30.65
C GLN A 566 27.64 -23.75 -31.19
N GLU A 567 28.23 -24.56 -30.31
CA GLU A 567 28.80 -25.88 -30.64
C GLU A 567 27.75 -27.00 -30.69
N LYS A 568 26.46 -26.70 -30.41
CA LYS A 568 25.35 -27.67 -30.33
C LYS A 568 25.64 -28.85 -29.39
N LYS A 569 26.36 -28.59 -28.30
CA LYS A 569 26.71 -29.57 -27.27
C LYS A 569 25.54 -29.84 -26.33
N SER A 570 25.63 -30.93 -25.57
CA SER A 570 24.57 -31.32 -24.63
C SER A 570 24.72 -30.62 -23.27
N THR A 571 23.63 -30.54 -22.50
CA THR A 571 23.63 -29.94 -21.15
C THR A 571 24.47 -30.73 -20.13
N THR A 572 24.85 -31.98 -20.41
CA THR A 572 25.68 -32.79 -19.50
C THR A 572 27.09 -32.22 -19.38
N GLU A 573 27.62 -31.64 -20.46
CA GLU A 573 28.95 -31.01 -20.46
C GLU A 573 29.00 -29.79 -19.52
N LEU A 574 27.93 -28.97 -19.50
CA LEU A 574 27.80 -27.89 -18.52
C LEU A 574 27.81 -28.45 -17.08
N THR A 575 27.10 -29.54 -16.85
CA THR A 575 26.99 -30.17 -15.53
C THR A 575 28.33 -30.73 -15.05
N GLU A 576 29.11 -31.34 -15.94
CA GLU A 576 30.45 -31.84 -15.63
C GLU A 576 31.44 -30.71 -15.31
N ASP A 577 31.39 -29.62 -16.07
CA ASP A 577 32.21 -28.44 -15.82
C ASP A 577 31.87 -27.78 -14.48
N LEU A 578 30.58 -27.66 -14.14
CA LEU A 578 30.14 -27.17 -12.83
C LEU A 578 30.63 -28.07 -11.69
N ARG A 579 30.52 -29.40 -11.85
CA ARG A 579 31.06 -30.35 -10.87
C ARG A 579 32.56 -30.18 -10.67
N LYS A 580 33.33 -30.01 -11.75
CA LYS A 580 34.78 -29.76 -11.68
C LYS A 580 35.08 -28.46 -10.94
N GLN A 581 34.33 -27.38 -11.21
CA GLN A 581 34.53 -26.09 -10.55
C GLN A 581 34.19 -26.15 -9.05
N ILE A 582 33.08 -26.78 -8.68
CA ILE A 582 32.66 -26.98 -7.28
C ILE A 582 33.71 -27.78 -6.52
N ASN A 583 34.19 -28.89 -7.11
CA ASN A 583 35.19 -29.75 -6.49
C ASN A 583 36.57 -29.08 -6.38
N SER A 584 36.88 -28.10 -7.23
CA SER A 584 38.16 -27.39 -7.23
C SER A 584 38.31 -26.31 -6.14
N GLN A 585 37.34 -26.14 -5.24
CA GLN A 585 37.30 -25.10 -4.18
C GLN A 585 37.45 -23.63 -4.65
N LYS A 586 37.49 -23.35 -5.95
CA LYS A 586 37.71 -22.00 -6.51
C LYS A 586 36.55 -21.01 -6.33
N LEU A 587 35.41 -21.43 -5.78
CA LEU A 587 34.24 -20.59 -5.59
C LEU A 587 34.23 -19.98 -4.19
N SER A 588 34.05 -18.66 -4.14
CA SER A 588 33.88 -17.86 -2.94
C SER A 588 32.64 -18.28 -2.14
N LYS A 589 32.57 -17.82 -0.88
CA LYS A 589 31.47 -18.18 0.04
C LYS A 589 30.10 -17.70 -0.46
N SER A 590 30.03 -16.56 -1.15
CA SER A 590 28.82 -16.04 -1.81
C SER A 590 28.44 -16.84 -3.05
N GLU A 591 29.40 -17.21 -3.90
CA GLU A 591 29.17 -18.05 -5.08
C GLU A 591 28.67 -19.46 -4.70
N LYS A 592 29.12 -20.01 -3.57
CA LYS A 592 28.60 -21.28 -3.01
C LYS A 592 27.14 -21.19 -2.53
N VAL A 593 26.67 -20.00 -2.14
CA VAL A 593 25.29 -19.74 -1.70
C VAL A 593 24.35 -19.51 -2.88
N GLU A 594 24.86 -18.96 -3.99
CA GLU A 594 24.16 -18.76 -5.25
C GLU A 594 24.01 -20.06 -6.07
N ILE A 595 25.01 -20.94 -6.01
CA ILE A 595 24.97 -22.31 -6.56
C ILE A 595 23.99 -23.20 -5.77
N ALA A 596 23.74 -22.90 -4.49
CA ALA A 596 22.72 -23.59 -3.69
C ALA A 596 21.27 -23.19 -4.07
N GLY A 597 21.09 -22.26 -5.03
CA GLY A 597 19.79 -21.79 -5.51
C GLY A 597 19.56 -21.94 -7.01
N THR A 598 20.38 -22.69 -7.76
CA THR A 598 20.24 -22.76 -9.23
C THR A 598 20.27 -24.17 -9.83
N ALA A 599 19.26 -24.42 -10.68
CA ALA A 599 19.03 -25.50 -11.65
C ALA A 599 18.65 -26.93 -11.16
N ASN A 600 17.46 -27.34 -11.62
CA ASN A 600 16.95 -28.71 -11.62
C ASN A 600 17.83 -29.63 -12.47
N ASN A 601 18.66 -30.44 -11.83
CA ASN A 601 18.25 -31.83 -11.75
C ASN A 601 17.73 -31.98 -10.33
N PHE A 602 16.43 -32.16 -10.17
CA PHE A 602 15.80 -32.37 -8.88
C PHE A 602 16.51 -33.46 -8.08
N GLN A 603 16.96 -34.52 -8.76
CA GLN A 603 17.78 -35.58 -8.18
C GLN A 603 19.19 -35.10 -7.78
N TYR A 604 19.77 -34.11 -8.45
CA TYR A 604 21.09 -33.54 -8.12
C TYR A 604 21.01 -32.53 -6.96
N GLN A 605 20.02 -31.64 -6.94
CA GLN A 605 19.80 -30.75 -5.80
C GLN A 605 19.47 -31.57 -4.56
N VAL A 606 18.60 -32.57 -4.70
CA VAL A 606 18.31 -33.52 -3.63
C VAL A 606 19.54 -34.37 -3.28
N ALA A 607 20.36 -34.82 -4.22
CA ALA A 607 21.59 -35.56 -3.90
C ALA A 607 22.62 -34.69 -3.15
N VAL A 608 22.83 -33.45 -3.57
CA VAL A 608 23.71 -32.49 -2.86
C VAL A 608 23.14 -32.14 -1.49
N LEU A 609 21.81 -32.08 -1.34
CA LEU A 609 21.15 -31.89 -0.06
C LEU A 609 21.28 -33.11 0.84
N CYS A 610 21.04 -34.32 0.33
CA CYS A 610 21.24 -35.56 1.05
C CYS A 610 22.69 -35.67 1.50
N ASP A 611 23.65 -35.35 0.63
CA ASP A 611 25.08 -35.36 0.96
C ASP A 611 25.44 -34.31 2.04
N LYS A 612 24.85 -33.11 1.99
CA LYS A 612 24.96 -32.08 3.06
C LYS A 612 24.22 -32.44 4.35
N CYS A 613 23.06 -33.09 4.28
CA CYS A 613 22.27 -33.52 5.45
C CYS A 613 22.88 -34.76 6.11
N ILE A 614 23.60 -35.59 5.35
CA ILE A 614 24.35 -36.75 5.85
C ILE A 614 25.69 -36.30 6.45
N SER A 615 26.29 -35.22 5.94
CA SER A 615 27.58 -34.69 6.41
C SER A 615 27.49 -33.57 7.45
N SER A 616 26.36 -32.87 7.58
CA SER A 616 26.13 -31.84 8.60
C SER A 616 25.54 -32.43 9.89
N SER A 617 26.21 -32.18 11.02
CA SER A 617 25.75 -32.59 12.35
C SER A 617 24.79 -31.59 13.01
N GLU A 618 24.46 -30.46 12.36
CA GLU A 618 23.63 -29.41 12.96
C GLU A 618 22.24 -29.29 12.29
N PRO A 619 21.14 -29.62 13.01
CA PRO A 619 19.76 -29.55 12.52
C PRO A 619 19.36 -28.22 11.86
N ASP A 620 19.86 -27.08 12.36
CA ASP A 620 19.53 -25.75 11.86
C ASP A 620 19.97 -25.51 10.40
N GLN A 621 21.10 -26.09 10.00
CA GLN A 621 21.58 -25.94 8.62
C GLN A 621 20.73 -26.76 7.64
N ILE A 622 20.21 -27.90 8.10
CA ILE A 622 19.31 -28.76 7.35
C ILE A 622 17.97 -28.05 7.15
N ILE A 623 17.43 -27.47 8.21
CA ILE A 623 16.18 -26.69 8.19
C ILE A 623 16.29 -25.51 7.22
N LYS A 624 17.36 -24.71 7.32
CA LYS A 624 17.57 -23.55 6.42
C LYS A 624 17.71 -23.97 4.95
N SER A 625 18.35 -25.10 4.69
CA SER A 625 18.54 -25.59 3.33
C SER A 625 17.23 -26.09 2.71
N LEU A 626 16.37 -26.73 3.50
CA LEU A 626 15.06 -27.23 3.07
C LEU A 626 14.05 -26.10 2.84
N LEU A 627 14.03 -25.10 3.72
CA LEU A 627 13.18 -23.90 3.54
C LEU A 627 13.51 -23.16 2.24
N LYS A 628 14.81 -22.95 1.97
CA LYS A 628 15.26 -22.29 0.73
C LYS A 628 14.84 -23.05 -0.54
N ILE A 629 14.74 -24.38 -0.47
CA ILE A 629 14.28 -25.22 -1.58
C ILE A 629 12.75 -25.16 -1.74
N SER A 630 12.00 -25.19 -0.65
CA SER A 630 10.55 -24.98 -0.67
C SER A 630 10.21 -23.65 -1.34
N ASP A 631 11.02 -22.62 -1.10
CA ASP A 631 10.85 -21.30 -1.74
C ASP A 631 11.19 -21.32 -3.24
N THR A 632 12.05 -22.24 -3.68
CA THR A 632 12.58 -22.31 -5.05
C THR A 632 11.75 -23.22 -5.98
N ILE A 633 11.12 -24.26 -5.45
CA ILE A 633 10.40 -25.25 -6.28
C ILE A 633 8.90 -25.12 -6.03
N GLN A 634 8.11 -24.89 -7.10
CA GLN A 634 6.64 -24.97 -7.11
C GLN A 634 6.14 -26.41 -6.85
N ILE A 635 6.58 -27.04 -5.77
CA ILE A 635 6.09 -28.35 -5.33
C ILE A 635 4.94 -28.10 -4.38
N TYR A 636 3.82 -27.65 -4.92
CA TYR A 636 2.58 -27.76 -4.20
C TYR A 636 1.83 -28.94 -4.79
N ARG A 637 1.49 -29.94 -3.96
CA ARG A 637 0.26 -30.71 -4.22
C ARG A 637 -0.87 -29.69 -4.38
N SER A 638 -1.85 -29.96 -5.23
CA SER A 638 -3.12 -29.21 -5.21
C SER A 638 -3.66 -29.24 -3.79
N VAL A 639 -3.47 -28.15 -3.05
CA VAL A 639 -3.63 -28.09 -1.60
C VAL A 639 -5.11 -28.33 -1.29
N ARG A 640 -5.45 -29.37 -0.51
CA ARG A 640 -6.69 -29.35 0.28
C ARG A 640 -6.49 -28.28 1.35
N GLY A 641 -7.18 -27.16 1.17
CA GLY A 641 -6.87 -25.86 1.76
C GLY A 641 -7.17 -25.70 3.24
N TYR A 642 -6.24 -26.10 4.10
CA TYR A 642 -6.13 -25.50 5.43
C TYR A 642 -4.66 -25.19 5.74
N PRO A 643 -4.20 -23.92 5.64
CA PRO A 643 -2.96 -23.54 6.31
C PRO A 643 -3.09 -23.94 7.78
N TRP A 644 -2.00 -24.45 8.37
CA TRP A 644 -1.98 -24.86 9.77
C TRP A 644 -2.59 -23.74 10.61
N VAL A 645 -3.80 -23.94 11.14
CA VAL A 645 -4.45 -22.93 11.98
C VAL A 645 -3.63 -22.74 13.27
N THR A 646 -2.71 -23.65 13.60
CA THR A 646 -1.66 -23.47 14.62
C THR A 646 -0.64 -22.38 14.29
N ASP A 647 -0.46 -21.98 13.03
CA ASP A 647 0.39 -20.83 12.66
C ASP A 647 -0.20 -19.50 13.18
N ILE A 648 -1.53 -19.44 13.31
CA ILE A 648 -2.26 -18.32 13.92
C ILE A 648 -2.10 -18.35 15.45
N PHE A 649 -1.95 -19.53 16.05
CA PHE A 649 -1.74 -19.72 17.49
C PHE A 649 -0.26 -19.99 17.79
N THR A 650 0.54 -18.92 17.81
CA THR A 650 1.96 -19.00 18.20
C THR A 650 2.17 -19.72 19.54
N PHE A 651 2.58 -20.99 19.47
CA PHE A 651 3.13 -21.68 20.62
C PHE A 651 4.49 -21.04 20.95
N LYS A 652 4.58 -20.26 22.02
CA LYS A 652 5.84 -19.68 22.54
C LYS A 652 6.74 -20.76 23.19
N LEU A 653 6.94 -21.90 22.53
CA LEU A 653 7.91 -22.91 22.96
C LEU A 653 9.14 -22.81 22.08
N ASN A 654 10.15 -22.08 22.53
CA ASN A 654 11.52 -22.27 22.05
C ASN A 654 12.06 -23.55 22.71
N ASN A 655 11.73 -24.70 22.14
CA ASN A 655 12.42 -25.94 22.47
C ASN A 655 13.51 -26.13 21.41
N ASP A 656 14.76 -25.95 21.79
CA ASP A 656 15.93 -26.11 20.90
C ASP A 656 16.05 -27.54 20.31
N ASN A 657 15.25 -28.48 20.80
CA ASN A 657 15.15 -29.85 20.29
C ASN A 657 13.84 -30.13 19.54
N ASP A 658 13.08 -29.08 19.18
CA ASP A 658 11.90 -29.19 18.32
C ASP A 658 12.31 -29.15 16.83
N ILE A 659 11.45 -29.70 15.98
CA ILE A 659 11.54 -29.55 14.53
C ILE A 659 10.60 -28.41 14.14
N PRO A 660 11.09 -27.31 13.53
CA PRO A 660 10.28 -26.16 13.17
C PRO A 660 9.08 -26.54 12.29
N ILE A 661 7.94 -25.91 12.53
CA ILE A 661 6.71 -26.12 11.75
C ILE A 661 6.95 -25.86 10.26
N ALA A 662 7.69 -24.81 9.92
CA ALA A 662 8.02 -24.48 8.55
C ALA A 662 8.73 -25.65 7.83
N LEU A 663 9.55 -26.43 8.55
CA LEU A 663 10.18 -27.62 7.98
C LEU A 663 9.17 -28.76 7.75
N PHE A 664 8.25 -29.00 8.67
CA PHE A 664 7.17 -29.98 8.46
C PHE A 664 6.33 -29.61 7.24
N ASN A 665 5.95 -28.33 7.11
CA ASN A 665 5.20 -27.84 5.96
C ASN A 665 5.98 -28.07 4.65
N CYS A 666 7.29 -27.85 4.66
CA CYS A 666 8.14 -28.17 3.51
C CYS A 666 8.04 -29.66 3.17
N LEU A 667 8.24 -30.52 4.18
CA LEU A 667 8.30 -31.97 4.01
C LEU A 667 6.95 -32.61 3.61
N GLU A 668 5.82 -32.12 4.10
CA GLU A 668 4.47 -32.60 3.74
C GLU A 668 4.10 -32.29 2.30
N ASN A 669 4.56 -31.14 1.81
CA ASN A 669 4.30 -30.68 0.45
C ASN A 669 5.27 -31.28 -0.58
N ILE A 670 6.23 -32.10 -0.15
CA ILE A 670 7.17 -32.76 -1.05
C ILE A 670 6.45 -33.66 -2.06
N ASN A 671 6.88 -33.58 -3.33
CA ASN A 671 6.39 -34.44 -4.40
C ASN A 671 6.72 -35.90 -4.06
N THR A 672 5.77 -36.80 -4.24
CA THR A 672 5.96 -38.25 -3.97
C THR A 672 7.17 -38.83 -4.71
N LYS A 673 7.56 -38.27 -5.87
CA LYS A 673 8.76 -38.67 -6.62
C LYS A 673 10.10 -38.48 -5.90
N ILE A 674 10.14 -37.73 -4.79
CA ILE A 674 11.33 -37.58 -3.92
C ILE A 674 11.01 -37.88 -2.46
N ALA A 675 10.07 -38.80 -2.21
CA ALA A 675 9.76 -39.25 -0.85
C ALA A 675 11.00 -39.67 -0.04
N TYR A 676 12.06 -40.15 -0.71
CA TYR A 676 13.35 -40.50 -0.08
C TYR A 676 14.07 -39.33 0.62
N LEU A 677 13.72 -38.06 0.30
CA LEU A 677 14.22 -36.91 1.04
C LEU A 677 13.70 -36.93 2.49
N VAL A 678 12.44 -37.32 2.66
CA VAL A 678 11.82 -37.49 3.97
C VAL A 678 12.54 -38.57 4.76
N ASP A 679 12.90 -39.68 4.11
CA ASP A 679 13.69 -40.74 4.74
C ASP A 679 15.05 -40.20 5.21
N THR A 680 15.73 -39.45 4.34
CA THR A 680 17.06 -38.89 4.63
C THR A 680 17.02 -37.94 5.82
N VAL A 681 16.04 -37.02 5.84
CA VAL A 681 15.88 -36.05 6.93
C VAL A 681 15.53 -36.75 8.24
N SER A 682 14.66 -37.76 8.19
CA SER A 682 14.29 -38.59 9.33
C SER A 682 15.49 -39.36 9.89
N GLU A 683 16.33 -39.92 9.01
CA GLU A 683 17.59 -40.57 9.41
C GLU A 683 18.59 -39.61 10.05
N THR A 684 18.66 -38.36 9.58
CA THR A 684 19.51 -37.36 10.21
C THR A 684 19.00 -36.97 11.60
N PHE A 685 17.69 -36.81 11.79
CA PHE A 685 17.11 -36.58 13.13
C PHE A 685 17.35 -37.74 14.09
N LEU A 686 17.31 -38.98 13.57
CA LEU A 686 17.71 -40.19 14.30
C LEU A 686 19.17 -40.13 14.75
N LYS A 687 20.09 -39.83 13.84
CA LYS A 687 21.54 -39.76 14.12
C LYS A 687 21.90 -38.65 15.12
N ASN A 688 21.24 -37.50 15.03
CA ASN A 688 21.50 -36.35 15.91
C ASN A 688 20.84 -36.48 17.29
N GLY A 689 20.11 -37.57 17.56
CA GLY A 689 19.49 -37.81 18.85
C GLY A 689 18.30 -36.91 19.18
N CYS A 690 17.73 -36.21 18.19
CA CYS A 690 16.53 -35.37 18.38
C CYS A 690 15.39 -36.19 19.02
N PHE A 691 15.14 -37.41 18.54
CA PHE A 691 14.11 -38.29 19.08
C PHE A 691 14.42 -38.83 20.48
N LYS A 692 15.70 -38.91 20.89
CA LYS A 692 16.07 -39.27 22.27
C LYS A 692 15.72 -38.13 23.24
N LYS A 693 15.91 -36.89 22.80
CA LYS A 693 15.57 -35.70 23.58
C LYS A 693 14.08 -35.40 23.56
N ASN A 694 13.38 -35.85 22.51
CA ASN A 694 11.97 -35.60 22.31
C ASN A 694 11.26 -36.76 21.59
N PRO A 695 10.86 -37.81 22.32
CA PRO A 695 10.28 -39.02 21.74
C PRO A 695 8.89 -38.80 21.12
N GLU A 696 8.19 -37.71 21.47
CA GLU A 696 6.88 -37.40 20.91
C GLU A 696 6.95 -36.93 19.44
N LEU A 697 8.11 -36.45 18.99
CA LEU A 697 8.37 -36.16 17.58
C LEU A 697 8.31 -37.41 16.69
N ILE A 698 8.48 -38.60 17.25
CA ILE A 698 8.46 -39.85 16.48
C ILE A 698 7.12 -40.01 15.77
N SER A 699 5.99 -39.79 16.44
CA SER A 699 4.69 -39.97 15.80
C SER A 699 4.41 -38.92 14.73
N LEU A 700 4.92 -37.69 14.88
CA LEU A 700 4.81 -36.64 13.87
C LEU A 700 5.61 -36.99 12.61
N VAL A 701 6.84 -37.49 12.77
CA VAL A 701 7.67 -37.91 11.63
C VAL A 701 7.11 -39.15 10.94
N VAL A 702 6.53 -40.08 11.71
CA VAL A 702 5.84 -41.25 11.17
C VAL A 702 4.58 -40.83 10.38
N LEU A 703 3.78 -39.90 10.90
CA LEU A 703 2.62 -39.35 10.17
C LEU A 703 3.00 -38.64 8.88
N LEU A 704 4.08 -37.87 8.93
CA LEU A 704 4.61 -37.18 7.76
C LEU A 704 5.06 -38.18 6.68
N HIS A 705 5.75 -39.25 7.08
CA HIS A 705 6.06 -40.34 6.17
C HIS A 705 4.80 -41.01 5.61
N PHE A 706 3.81 -41.26 6.46
CA PHE A 706 2.55 -41.90 6.08
C PHE A 706 1.81 -41.10 4.99
N GLY A 707 1.81 -39.77 5.07
CA GLY A 707 1.21 -38.89 4.06
C GLY A 707 1.94 -38.85 2.71
N VAL A 708 3.26 -39.03 2.73
CA VAL A 708 4.10 -38.96 1.54
C VAL A 708 4.20 -40.32 0.84
N THR A 709 4.27 -41.43 1.59
CA THR A 709 4.58 -42.78 1.06
C THR A 709 3.41 -43.75 1.00
N SER A 710 2.19 -43.34 1.34
CA SER A 710 1.00 -44.21 1.43
C SER A 710 0.68 -45.07 0.18
N ASN A 711 1.31 -44.80 -0.97
CA ASN A 711 1.15 -45.60 -2.19
C ASN A 711 2.34 -46.54 -2.53
N ASP A 712 3.44 -46.51 -1.77
CA ASP A 712 4.65 -47.31 -2.05
C ASP A 712 4.96 -48.28 -0.90
N HIS A 713 4.82 -49.59 -1.18
CA HIS A 713 4.98 -50.68 -0.23
C HIS A 713 6.40 -50.82 0.35
N ASP A 714 7.42 -50.16 -0.19
CA ASP A 714 8.82 -50.25 0.28
C ASP A 714 9.17 -49.30 1.43
N SER A 715 8.25 -48.44 1.86
CA SER A 715 8.49 -47.43 2.90
C SER A 715 8.55 -47.97 4.36
N PHE A 716 8.47 -49.29 4.56
CA PHE A 716 8.57 -49.92 5.90
C PHE A 716 9.94 -49.79 6.58
N GLY A 717 10.99 -49.40 5.84
CA GLY A 717 12.34 -49.25 6.38
C GLY A 717 12.43 -48.22 7.51
N ILE A 718 11.80 -47.06 7.35
CA ILE A 718 11.81 -46.00 8.37
C ILE A 718 10.91 -46.34 9.55
N TYR A 719 9.74 -46.95 9.31
CA TYR A 719 8.82 -47.37 10.37
C TYR A 719 9.47 -48.43 11.27
N ARG A 720 10.18 -49.41 10.71
CA ARG A 720 10.94 -50.39 11.49
C ARG A 720 12.00 -49.75 12.40
N LYS A 721 12.61 -48.66 11.96
CA LYS A 721 13.66 -47.95 12.73
C LYS A 721 13.07 -47.05 13.82
N LEU A 722 12.02 -46.29 13.50
CA LEU A 722 11.44 -45.27 14.38
C LEU A 722 10.38 -45.83 15.33
N LEU A 723 9.56 -46.75 14.83
CA LEU A 723 8.39 -47.28 15.54
C LEU A 723 8.15 -48.74 15.14
N PRO A 724 9.04 -49.68 15.54
CA PRO A 724 8.99 -51.08 15.11
C PRO A 724 7.65 -51.78 15.42
N GLU A 725 6.99 -51.36 16.50
CA GLU A 725 5.65 -51.83 16.89
C GLU A 725 4.59 -51.62 15.81
N LEU A 726 4.76 -50.63 14.92
CA LEU A 726 3.83 -50.31 13.84
C LEU A 726 3.73 -51.43 12.79
N VAL A 727 4.80 -52.21 12.62
CA VAL A 727 4.93 -53.22 11.56
C VAL A 727 4.00 -54.41 11.77
N GLU A 728 3.64 -54.68 13.02
CA GLU A 728 2.76 -55.80 13.40
C GLU A 728 1.28 -55.39 13.52
N LYS A 729 0.96 -54.11 13.32
CA LYS A 729 -0.39 -53.59 13.49
C LYS A 729 -1.17 -53.66 12.18
N SER A 730 -2.34 -54.29 12.23
CA SER A 730 -3.27 -54.37 11.10
C SER A 730 -3.94 -53.04 10.79
N ASP A 731 -4.13 -52.18 11.80
CA ASP A 731 -4.65 -50.82 11.65
C ASP A 731 -3.63 -49.80 12.15
N VAL A 732 -2.85 -49.28 11.19
CA VAL A 732 -1.80 -48.30 11.43
C VAL A 732 -2.40 -46.97 11.92
N LYS A 733 -3.58 -46.58 11.42
CA LYS A 733 -4.20 -45.28 11.75
C LYS A 733 -4.73 -45.28 13.18
N GLU A 734 -5.38 -46.36 13.61
CA GLU A 734 -5.92 -46.45 14.97
C GLU A 734 -4.77 -46.58 16.00
N PHE A 735 -3.71 -47.34 15.68
CA PHE A 735 -2.53 -47.40 16.54
C PHE A 735 -1.83 -46.04 16.70
N LEU A 736 -1.69 -45.27 15.60
CA LEU A 736 -1.14 -43.92 15.68
C LEU A 736 -2.04 -43.00 16.50
N LEU A 737 -3.37 -43.12 16.37
CA LEU A 737 -4.33 -42.35 17.16
C LEU A 737 -4.16 -42.62 18.66
N GLU A 738 -4.16 -43.88 19.09
CA GLU A 738 -3.95 -44.27 20.49
C GLU A 738 -2.64 -43.70 21.04
N ARG A 739 -1.56 -43.82 20.24
CA ARG A 739 -0.24 -43.30 20.62
C ARG A 739 -0.26 -41.77 20.75
N ILE A 740 -0.87 -41.06 19.82
CA ILE A 740 -1.00 -39.60 19.86
C ILE A 740 -1.85 -39.16 21.05
N GLN A 741 -2.93 -39.88 21.35
CA GLN A 741 -3.76 -39.60 22.51
C GLN A 741 -3.01 -39.78 23.83
N SER A 742 -2.03 -40.68 23.88
CA SER A 742 -1.15 -40.92 25.03
C SER A 742 -0.02 -39.89 25.21
N MET A 743 0.20 -39.00 24.24
CA MET A 743 1.22 -37.95 24.35
C MET A 743 0.94 -37.02 25.53
N CYS A 744 1.98 -36.76 26.31
CA CYS A 744 1.94 -35.91 27.50
C CYS A 744 2.03 -34.43 27.13
N ASN A 745 2.79 -34.07 26.08
CA ASN A 745 2.92 -32.68 25.68
C ASN A 745 1.74 -32.24 24.80
N PRO A 746 0.93 -31.28 25.25
CA PRO A 746 -0.25 -30.83 24.52
C PRO A 746 0.07 -30.16 23.19
N TYR A 747 1.29 -29.61 23.01
CA TYR A 747 1.74 -29.05 21.75
C TYR A 747 1.97 -30.16 20.71
N TYR A 748 2.75 -31.19 21.05
CA TYR A 748 3.01 -32.31 20.15
C TYR A 748 1.75 -33.11 19.87
N LYS A 749 0.91 -33.31 20.89
CA LYS A 749 -0.39 -33.95 20.75
C LYS A 749 -1.30 -33.19 19.78
N SER A 750 -1.43 -31.88 19.96
CA SER A 750 -2.24 -31.04 19.06
C SER A 750 -1.75 -31.11 17.62
N ARG A 751 -0.43 -30.98 17.39
CA ARG A 751 0.15 -31.09 16.05
C ARG A 751 -0.12 -32.45 15.41
N ALA A 752 0.05 -33.52 16.17
CA ALA A 752 -0.12 -34.87 15.63
C ALA A 752 -1.58 -35.21 15.37
N LEU A 753 -2.52 -34.73 16.19
CA LEU A 753 -3.96 -34.87 15.94
C LEU A 753 -4.39 -34.11 14.67
N TYR A 754 -3.82 -32.93 14.43
CA TYR A 754 -4.09 -32.15 13.22
C TYR A 754 -3.67 -32.90 11.96
N GLN A 755 -2.42 -33.40 11.92
CA GLN A 755 -1.93 -34.23 10.81
C GLN A 755 -2.73 -35.52 10.64
N LEU A 756 -3.03 -36.21 11.75
CA LEU A 756 -3.74 -37.48 11.69
C LEU A 756 -5.16 -37.31 11.11
N ALA A 757 -5.80 -36.16 11.36
CA ALA A 757 -7.14 -35.86 10.86
C ALA A 757 -7.25 -35.93 9.33
N GLU A 758 -6.16 -35.71 8.60
CA GLU A 758 -6.14 -35.84 7.13
C GLU A 758 -6.36 -37.27 6.64
N PHE A 759 -6.11 -38.26 7.50
CA PHE A 759 -6.22 -39.67 7.17
C PHE A 759 -7.54 -40.31 7.61
N TYR A 760 -8.42 -39.57 8.27
CA TYR A 760 -9.75 -40.05 8.68
C TYR A 760 -10.82 -39.29 7.93
N ASP A 761 -11.74 -39.99 7.26
CA ASP A 761 -12.89 -39.34 6.62
C ASP A 761 -13.95 -38.94 7.67
N GLU A 762 -14.35 -39.88 8.53
CA GLU A 762 -15.44 -39.66 9.50
C GLU A 762 -15.00 -38.93 10.78
N LYS A 763 -13.80 -39.23 11.28
CA LYS A 763 -13.26 -38.64 12.53
C LYS A 763 -12.49 -37.33 12.33
N SER A 764 -12.31 -36.85 11.10
CA SER A 764 -11.47 -35.68 10.80
C SER A 764 -11.83 -34.47 11.66
N TYR A 765 -13.12 -34.14 11.71
CA TYR A 765 -13.62 -32.97 12.43
C TYR A 765 -13.39 -33.06 13.94
N GLU A 766 -13.59 -34.24 14.53
CA GLU A 766 -13.38 -34.46 15.96
C GLU A 766 -11.90 -34.27 16.34
N LEU A 767 -10.99 -34.81 15.53
CA LEU A 767 -9.55 -34.70 15.73
C LEU A 767 -9.06 -33.26 15.56
N LEU A 768 -9.56 -32.54 14.55
CA LEU A 768 -9.29 -31.11 14.35
C LEU A 768 -9.79 -30.29 15.54
N ASN A 769 -11.01 -30.54 16.00
CA ASN A 769 -11.58 -29.85 17.15
C ASN A 769 -10.78 -30.11 18.44
N GLU A 770 -10.37 -31.36 18.70
CA GLU A 770 -9.50 -31.69 19.85
C GLU A 770 -8.17 -30.95 19.75
N SER A 771 -7.56 -30.92 18.56
CA SER A 771 -6.33 -30.16 18.31
C SER A 771 -6.50 -28.67 18.62
N PHE A 772 -7.60 -28.06 18.19
CA PHE A 772 -7.89 -26.64 18.47
C PHE A 772 -8.10 -26.35 19.95
N ILE A 773 -8.81 -27.23 20.66
CA ILE A 773 -9.02 -27.10 22.11
C ILE A 773 -7.68 -27.14 22.85
N LEU A 774 -6.80 -28.08 22.49
CA LEU A 774 -5.46 -28.20 23.07
C LEU A 774 -4.62 -26.94 22.83
N THR A 775 -4.61 -26.45 21.58
CA THR A 775 -3.91 -25.22 21.19
C THR A 775 -4.40 -24.00 21.98
N LYS A 776 -5.72 -23.83 22.10
CA LYS A 776 -6.33 -22.72 22.83
C LYS A 776 -6.07 -22.79 24.33
N LYS A 777 -6.10 -23.99 24.92
CA LYS A 777 -5.80 -24.22 26.34
C LYS A 777 -4.35 -23.86 26.66
N TYR A 778 -3.42 -24.24 25.80
CA TYR A 778 -1.99 -24.05 26.02
C TYR A 778 -1.52 -22.62 25.75
N SER A 779 -2.04 -21.97 24.71
CA SER A 779 -1.77 -20.55 24.41
C SER A 779 -2.22 -19.62 25.55
N LYS A 780 -3.38 -19.89 26.17
CA LYS A 780 -3.85 -19.14 27.34
C LYS A 780 -3.01 -19.36 28.60
N ALA A 781 -2.49 -20.56 28.82
CA ALA A 781 -1.69 -20.88 30.00
C ALA A 781 -0.32 -20.17 29.99
N ASN A 782 0.32 -20.07 28.81
CA ASN A 782 1.62 -19.40 28.66
C ASN A 782 1.56 -17.87 28.54
N PHE A 783 0.36 -17.28 28.55
CA PHE A 783 0.19 -15.82 28.61
C PHE A 783 0.35 -15.24 30.03
N LYS A 784 0.49 -16.08 31.07
CA LYS A 784 0.51 -15.63 32.48
C LYS A 784 1.86 -15.62 33.20
N VAL A 785 2.99 -15.86 32.52
CA VAL A 785 4.32 -15.78 33.16
C VAL A 785 5.32 -15.02 32.30
N SER A 786 5.15 -13.70 32.29
CA SER A 786 6.26 -12.73 32.24
C SER A 786 5.87 -11.50 33.06
N ASN A 787 5.40 -11.74 34.29
CA ASN A 787 5.36 -10.74 35.36
C ASN A 787 6.72 -10.80 36.09
N ILE A 788 7.75 -10.21 35.47
CA ILE A 788 8.93 -9.74 36.18
C ILE A 788 9.10 -8.28 35.75
N GLY A 789 8.82 -7.37 36.66
CA GLY A 789 8.95 -5.93 36.46
C GLY A 789 7.73 -5.12 36.93
N LYS A 790 7.34 -5.27 38.20
CA LYS A 790 6.55 -4.23 38.88
C LYS A 790 7.43 -2.99 39.03
N ASN A 791 7.15 -1.98 38.21
CA ASN A 791 7.18 -0.55 38.55
C ASN A 791 6.78 0.25 37.31
N PHE A 792 5.47 0.54 37.19
CA PHE A 792 4.92 1.83 36.75
C PHE A 792 3.50 1.94 37.28
#